data_AF-A0A7C6I0L1-F1
#
_entry.id   AF-A0A7C6I0L1-F1
#
_cell.length_a   1.000
_cell.length_b   1.000
_cell.length_c   1.000
_cell.angle_alpha   90.00
_cell.angle_beta   90.00
_cell.angle_gamma   90.00
#
_symmetry.space_group_name_H-M   'P 1'
#
loop_
_entity.id
_entity.type
_entity.pdbx_description
1 polymer ?
#
loop_
_entity_poly.entity_id
_entity_poly.type
_entity_poly.pdbx_seq_one_letter_code
_entity_poly.pdbx_strand_id
1 'polypeptide(L)'
;MKDSRAATVGKFSIVFLLAFLMIVKGYSLNADTGTKNNAVKKALTSKDIQAFTGAAAANKIEDEEQREAYLLNYKQLEINYGNNVDFQLRKEQVILCPETEDYLYSKFTPLRTRYKKGTRPRLEKIVRDITGQCKTDREKVLAITRFCRDLYKKNPEVYSADYLFTDYVYGGTEEQLIDKPEILCETLGRLMVALCEICSIPGRVVMHDIGGHICSEVHVDNHWAYIDPRTGIYFLKKDGSFASVRDLLRDPSIINLQSNEVKADVSDMWTWEYRASKCEKMFFNPREITGFQNYSLMDAGKYNYSQLTAKEVRDAGLFTINEKYSDACFKIFGLAGDWEESHWGNRPLKKIPLVYRHDGFTTYFTDFLMDRDYLEKNYVDCFENSNVEIIEWGLGPGSVFCFETKVGQIFGNGLTHAQLSMLREGDRWANKNVNHLIAQGGPLRIAVERAHQLGLEIFARLEMNHEYGPADPNNWDWVGFVGKFNKAHPEYRIPGTVMLDFKHEEVRDFKKAILREAAELGVDGISMDFAVYPPFFEKPDSRIMTRFVRDIREMLDEVGQRQNRRVRLMVRVPFEHYQGIGLDWKTWAKEKLVDIIVPTHYAPSANFHIPVEEFVQVAKESGVLVYPSTWLGLGFVDDDPQPGDDETGQKRYDKPKTPEMFYAQALLFHRSGSDGLQLAFSADEWNERTWLNELADPEKVEYADKHYMVDPIKMNPGTFQLSKKGDRYSGEKVFPLRIGDNIPEARKKGYEITSHLVLYTRNLGPDEEMEVYVNGNGPVVIPSSKGEGQENHEALIDPSIDDHSSFLFEKDWWQRGKRQIAINEDWWRLENNEIRIVYSAKSDKRDNPLSITWIELLLNYSEKEELVN
;
A
#
# COMPACT_ATOMS: atom_id res chain seq x y z
N MET A 1 43.12 44.86 -23.89
CA MET A 1 42.06 45.83 -24.20
C MET A 1 41.25 46.05 -22.93
N LYS A 2 41.27 47.30 -22.44
CA LYS A 2 40.39 47.98 -21.45
C LYS A 2 40.21 47.31 -20.07
N ASP A 3 40.89 47.81 -19.05
CA ASP A 3 40.44 48.86 -18.08
C ASP A 3 39.55 48.27 -16.96
N SER A 4 39.67 48.57 -15.66
CA SER A 4 40.63 49.34 -14.88
C SER A 4 40.37 49.11 -13.37
N ARG A 5 41.44 49.24 -12.56
CA ARG A 5 41.54 49.79 -11.19
C ARG A 5 40.81 49.18 -9.95
N ALA A 6 41.66 48.70 -9.03
CA ALA A 6 41.84 49.12 -7.62
C ALA A 6 40.62 49.26 -6.68
N ALA A 7 40.60 48.46 -5.59
CA ALA A 7 40.72 48.93 -4.21
C ALA A 7 40.60 47.80 -3.16
N THR A 8 41.36 47.96 -2.07
CA THR A 8 41.09 47.49 -0.69
C THR A 8 41.56 46.11 -0.25
N VAL A 9 42.86 46.01 0.02
CA VAL A 9 43.43 45.16 1.07
C VAL A 9 43.12 45.82 2.41
N GLY A 10 42.31 45.16 3.24
CA GLY A 10 42.05 45.59 4.62
C GLY A 10 40.75 45.03 5.17
N LYS A 11 40.77 43.77 5.66
CA LYS A 11 39.82 43.24 6.67
C LYS A 11 40.07 41.79 7.12
N PHE A 12 41.28 41.24 6.97
CA PHE A 12 41.59 39.88 7.47
C PHE A 12 42.33 39.82 8.82
N SER A 13 42.56 40.96 9.49
CA SER A 13 43.33 41.00 10.76
C SER A 13 42.53 41.45 12.00
N ILE A 14 41.19 41.53 11.94
CA ILE A 14 40.36 41.98 13.09
C ILE A 14 39.59 40.83 13.76
N VAL A 15 39.26 39.75 13.03
CA VAL A 15 38.48 38.63 13.59
C VAL A 15 39.31 37.75 14.53
N PHE A 16 40.61 37.57 14.24
CA PHE A 16 41.51 36.79 15.11
C PHE A 16 41.94 37.55 16.38
N LEU A 17 42.00 38.89 16.33
CA LEU A 17 42.40 39.71 17.48
C LEU A 17 41.25 39.88 18.50
N LEU A 18 39.99 39.84 18.07
CA LEU A 18 38.81 39.87 18.94
C LEU A 18 38.56 38.53 19.64
N ALA A 19 38.84 37.39 18.98
CA ALA A 19 38.75 36.07 19.60
C ALA A 19 39.79 35.86 20.72
N PHE A 20 40.99 36.43 20.57
CA PHE A 20 42.05 36.32 21.58
C PHE A 20 41.81 37.22 22.81
N LEU A 21 41.16 38.39 22.62
CA LEU A 21 40.83 39.30 23.74
C LEU A 21 39.63 38.84 24.60
N MET A 22 38.71 38.05 24.05
CA MET A 22 37.60 37.47 24.83
C MET A 22 38.02 36.32 25.75
N ILE A 23 39.08 35.57 25.39
CA ILE A 23 39.58 34.44 26.18
C ILE A 23 40.42 34.90 27.38
N VAL A 24 41.03 36.09 27.32
CA VAL A 24 41.96 36.58 28.38
C VAL A 24 41.28 37.45 29.46
N LYS A 25 39.99 37.79 29.31
CA LYS A 25 39.28 38.67 30.28
C LYS A 25 38.05 38.07 30.98
N GLY A 26 37.76 36.78 30.86
CA GLY A 26 36.80 36.11 31.74
C GLY A 26 35.37 36.69 31.71
N TYR A 27 34.90 37.17 30.56
CA TYR A 27 33.51 37.59 30.39
C TYR A 27 32.66 36.40 29.95
N SER A 28 31.89 35.86 30.90
CA SER A 28 30.76 34.97 30.64
C SER A 28 29.70 35.73 29.83
N LEU A 29 29.39 35.24 28.63
CA LEU A 29 28.20 35.64 27.88
C LEU A 29 26.99 34.91 28.46
N ASN A 30 26.50 35.38 29.61
CA ASN A 30 25.10 35.24 29.95
C ASN A 30 24.32 36.21 29.06
N ALA A 31 23.59 35.67 28.09
CA ALA A 31 22.51 36.41 27.44
C ALA A 31 21.38 36.55 28.48
N ASP A 32 21.41 37.64 29.22
CA ASP A 32 20.35 38.11 30.10
C ASP A 32 19.19 38.61 29.21
N THR A 33 18.37 37.69 28.71
CA THR A 33 17.04 38.03 28.19
C THR A 33 16.23 38.52 29.36
N GLY A 34 15.80 39.78 29.33
CA GLY A 34 14.95 40.38 30.35
C GLY A 34 13.57 39.74 30.43
N THR A 35 13.49 38.49 30.88
CA THR A 35 12.30 37.85 31.40
C THR A 35 12.13 38.33 32.83
N LYS A 36 11.04 39.06 33.08
CA LYS A 36 10.48 39.10 34.42
C LYS A 36 10.38 37.66 34.91
N ASN A 37 11.12 37.30 35.95
CA ASN A 37 10.95 36.07 36.70
C ASN A 37 9.55 36.07 37.34
N ASN A 38 8.53 35.79 36.54
CA ASN A 38 7.27 35.26 37.05
C ASN A 38 7.61 33.83 37.48
N ALA A 39 7.79 33.63 38.78
CA ALA A 39 7.90 32.29 39.33
C ALA A 39 6.69 31.47 38.84
N VAL A 40 6.93 30.47 38.00
CA VAL A 40 5.89 29.57 37.50
C VAL A 40 5.25 28.89 38.72
N LYS A 41 3.96 29.14 38.93
CA LYS A 41 3.24 28.58 40.08
C LYS A 41 3.06 27.07 39.88
N LYS A 42 3.91 26.28 40.54
CA LYS A 42 3.87 24.82 40.50
C LYS A 42 2.59 24.25 41.11
N ALA A 43 2.03 23.23 40.48
CA ALA A 43 0.94 22.44 41.02
C ALA A 43 1.45 21.58 42.19
N LEU A 44 0.75 21.61 43.33
CA LEU A 44 1.15 20.86 44.53
C LEU A 44 0.09 19.83 44.96
N THR A 45 -1.14 19.99 44.47
CA THR A 45 -2.32 19.21 44.83
C THR A 45 -3.11 18.77 43.59
N SER A 46 -4.02 17.80 43.78
CA SER A 46 -4.95 17.36 42.74
C SER A 46 -5.93 18.44 42.28
N LYS A 47 -6.15 19.50 43.07
CA LYS A 47 -6.96 20.66 42.67
C LYS A 47 -6.21 21.58 41.71
N ASP A 48 -4.90 21.71 41.90
CA ASP A 48 -4.08 22.63 41.09
C ASP A 48 -3.95 22.15 39.63
N ILE A 49 -3.99 20.83 39.41
CA ILE A 49 -3.87 20.23 38.07
C ILE A 49 -5.16 20.31 37.24
N GLN A 50 -6.33 20.63 37.82
CA GLN A 50 -7.61 20.63 37.10
C GLN A 50 -7.62 21.57 35.89
N ALA A 51 -6.89 22.70 35.97
CA ALA A 51 -6.77 23.63 34.86
C ALA A 51 -5.88 23.10 33.70
N PHE A 52 -5.18 21.99 33.91
CA PHE A 52 -4.28 21.33 32.97
C PHE A 52 -4.82 19.94 32.55
N THR A 53 -6.10 19.68 32.82
CA THR A 53 -6.74 18.38 32.58
C THR A 53 -7.70 18.43 31.38
N GLY A 54 -7.60 17.44 30.49
CA GLY A 54 -8.53 17.24 29.37
C GLY A 54 -8.74 18.50 28.53
N ALA A 55 -10.00 18.82 28.21
CA ALA A 55 -10.33 20.02 27.43
C ALA A 55 -9.90 21.34 28.12
N ALA A 56 -9.85 21.39 29.46
CA ALA A 56 -9.45 22.61 30.17
C ALA A 56 -7.98 22.98 29.92
N ALA A 57 -7.12 21.98 29.67
CA ALA A 57 -5.71 22.17 29.35
C ALA A 57 -5.49 23.01 28.09
N ALA A 58 -6.45 23.04 27.16
CA ALA A 58 -6.36 23.86 25.96
C ALA A 58 -6.19 25.37 26.28
N ASN A 59 -6.75 25.83 27.41
CA ASN A 59 -6.60 27.22 27.87
C ASN A 59 -5.21 27.52 28.45
N LYS A 60 -4.35 26.52 28.59
CA LYS A 60 -2.96 26.62 29.05
C LYS A 60 -1.95 26.51 27.91
N ILE A 61 -2.41 26.20 26.71
CA ILE A 61 -1.58 26.17 25.50
C ILE A 61 -1.57 27.58 24.91
N GLU A 62 -0.40 28.23 24.96
CA GLU A 62 -0.24 29.61 24.50
C GLU A 62 -0.23 29.71 22.97
N ASP A 63 0.48 28.79 22.30
CA ASP A 63 0.56 28.73 20.84
C ASP A 63 -0.78 28.31 20.23
N GLU A 64 -1.26 29.10 19.28
CA GLU A 64 -2.58 28.91 18.69
C GLU A 64 -2.66 27.65 17.84
N GLU A 65 -1.60 27.33 17.09
CA GLU A 65 -1.54 26.13 16.24
C GLU A 65 -1.51 24.85 17.08
N GLN A 66 -0.66 24.81 18.12
CA GLN A 66 -0.64 23.70 19.07
C GLN A 66 -1.98 23.51 19.76
N ARG A 67 -2.66 24.61 20.13
CA ARG A 67 -3.98 24.55 20.77
C ARG A 67 -5.04 24.00 19.82
N GLU A 68 -5.01 24.41 18.56
CA GLU A 68 -5.90 23.89 17.52
C GLU A 68 -5.68 22.39 17.32
N ALA A 69 -4.44 21.95 17.10
CA ALA A 69 -4.12 20.53 16.92
C ALA A 69 -4.51 19.68 18.14
N TYR A 70 -4.28 20.18 19.36
CA TYR A 70 -4.71 19.52 20.59
C TYR A 70 -6.23 19.31 20.66
N LEU A 71 -7.02 20.31 20.25
CA LEU A 71 -8.48 20.24 20.24
C LEU A 71 -9.01 19.33 19.11
N LEU A 72 -8.34 19.33 17.94
CA LEU A 72 -8.65 18.42 16.84
C LEU A 72 -8.39 16.97 17.24
N ASN A 73 -7.25 16.67 17.86
CA ASN A 73 -6.97 15.35 18.44
C ASN A 73 -8.03 14.95 19.48
N TYR A 74 -8.35 15.86 20.41
CA TYR A 74 -9.35 15.61 21.45
C TYR A 74 -10.71 15.22 20.82
N LYS A 75 -11.12 15.92 19.76
CA LYS A 75 -12.36 15.63 19.04
C LYS A 75 -12.29 14.33 18.24
N GLN A 76 -11.14 14.03 17.64
CA GLN A 76 -10.91 12.78 16.93
C GLN A 76 -11.03 11.57 17.87
N LEU A 77 -10.41 11.62 19.06
CA LEU A 77 -10.56 10.54 20.05
C LEU A 77 -12.01 10.42 20.57
N GLU A 78 -12.72 11.54 20.74
CA GLU A 78 -14.15 11.51 21.08
C GLU A 78 -14.97 10.75 20.01
N ILE A 79 -14.66 10.97 18.73
CA ILE A 79 -15.35 10.30 17.62
C ILE A 79 -15.00 8.82 17.56
N ASN A 80 -13.71 8.45 17.69
CA ASN A 80 -13.25 7.06 17.64
C ASN A 80 -13.89 6.18 18.72
N TYR A 81 -14.09 6.77 19.90
CA TYR A 81 -14.32 6.00 21.11
C TYR A 81 -15.61 6.39 21.87
N GLY A 82 -16.32 7.42 21.40
CA GLY A 82 -17.51 7.94 22.07
C GLY A 82 -17.23 8.26 23.53
N ASN A 83 -18.09 7.81 24.44
CA ASN A 83 -17.88 7.94 25.89
C ASN A 83 -17.29 6.67 26.53
N ASN A 84 -16.49 5.88 25.79
CA ASN A 84 -15.84 4.70 26.34
C ASN A 84 -14.63 5.06 27.24
N VAL A 85 -13.99 4.04 27.81
CA VAL A 85 -12.83 4.13 28.72
C VAL A 85 -11.66 4.90 28.11
N ASP A 86 -11.36 4.70 26.83
CA ASP A 86 -10.18 5.27 26.18
C ASP A 86 -10.34 6.80 26.01
N PHE A 87 -11.53 7.27 25.62
CA PHE A 87 -11.83 8.71 25.64
C PHE A 87 -12.03 9.25 27.07
N GLN A 88 -12.57 8.46 27.99
CA GLN A 88 -12.66 8.85 29.40
C GLN A 88 -11.28 9.10 30.02
N LEU A 89 -10.27 8.33 29.63
CA LEU A 89 -8.89 8.59 30.02
C LEU A 89 -8.37 9.90 29.42
N ARG A 90 -8.65 10.18 28.14
CA ARG A 90 -8.28 11.45 27.48
C ARG A 90 -8.90 12.67 28.17
N LYS A 91 -10.15 12.56 28.64
CA LYS A 91 -10.84 13.61 29.41
C LYS A 91 -10.16 13.95 30.74
N GLU A 92 -9.47 12.97 31.34
CA GLU A 92 -8.84 13.10 32.66
C GLU A 92 -7.31 13.28 32.58
N GLN A 93 -6.73 13.15 31.39
CA GLN A 93 -5.30 13.33 31.16
C GLN A 93 -4.82 14.71 31.63
N VAL A 94 -3.68 14.72 32.31
CA VAL A 94 -3.00 15.93 32.75
C VAL A 94 -1.78 16.16 31.85
N ILE A 95 -1.71 17.32 31.20
CA ILE A 95 -0.56 17.65 30.34
C ILE A 95 0.72 17.83 31.17
N LEU A 96 1.85 17.38 30.62
CA LEU A 96 3.19 17.58 31.16
C LEU A 96 3.72 18.95 30.73
N CYS A 97 3.77 19.88 31.67
CA CYS A 97 4.30 21.23 31.47
C CYS A 97 5.07 21.69 32.71
N PRO A 98 5.78 22.84 32.67
CA PRO A 98 6.54 23.34 33.80
C PRO A 98 5.73 23.41 35.11
N GLU A 99 4.45 23.71 35.07
CA GLU A 99 3.56 23.78 36.23
C GLU A 99 3.24 22.41 36.84
N THR A 100 3.09 21.36 36.03
CA THR A 100 2.57 20.05 36.46
C THR A 100 3.66 18.99 36.66
N GLU A 101 4.84 19.17 36.05
CA GLU A 101 5.92 18.17 36.01
C GLU A 101 6.28 17.58 37.38
N ASP A 102 6.54 18.45 38.38
CA ASP A 102 6.97 18.00 39.71
C ASP A 102 5.91 17.15 40.38
N TYR A 103 4.62 17.52 40.25
CA TYR A 103 3.51 16.76 40.79
C TYR A 103 3.34 15.41 40.07
N LEU A 104 3.44 15.43 38.74
CA LEU A 104 3.34 14.24 37.88
C LEU A 104 4.38 13.18 38.23
N TYR A 105 5.61 13.59 38.54
CA TYR A 105 6.71 12.66 38.86
C TYR A 105 6.87 12.34 40.34
N SER A 106 6.14 13.00 41.25
CA SER A 106 6.26 12.77 42.70
C SER A 106 5.01 12.19 43.36
N LYS A 107 3.81 12.68 43.01
CA LYS A 107 2.57 12.38 43.76
C LYS A 107 1.42 11.87 42.90
N PHE A 108 1.45 12.11 41.59
CA PHE A 108 0.32 11.83 40.71
C PHE A 108 -0.01 10.34 40.61
N THR A 109 1.00 9.49 40.37
CA THR A 109 0.82 8.04 40.24
C THR A 109 1.33 7.32 41.50
N PRO A 110 0.48 6.61 42.25
CA PRO A 110 0.93 5.84 43.41
C PRO A 110 1.93 4.74 43.03
N LEU A 111 3.07 4.67 43.72
CA LEU A 111 4.09 3.63 43.49
C LEU A 111 3.74 2.25 44.08
N ARG A 112 2.59 2.15 44.76
CA ARG A 112 2.03 0.88 45.22
C ARG A 112 0.73 0.63 44.48
N THR A 113 0.66 -0.47 43.74
CA THR A 113 -0.55 -0.86 43.02
C THR A 113 -1.68 -1.21 43.99
N ARG A 114 -2.93 -1.04 43.55
CA ARG A 114 -4.12 -1.40 44.35
C ARG A 114 -4.68 -2.77 43.99
N TYR A 115 -4.08 -3.45 43.01
CA TYR A 115 -4.60 -4.68 42.44
C TYR A 115 -4.84 -5.76 43.49
N LYS A 116 -6.01 -6.40 43.42
CA LYS A 116 -6.38 -7.51 44.29
C LYS A 116 -6.41 -8.80 43.48
N LYS A 117 -5.54 -9.75 43.84
CA LYS A 117 -5.51 -11.10 43.25
C LYS A 117 -6.88 -11.79 43.37
N GLY A 118 -7.29 -12.51 42.34
CA GLY A 118 -8.58 -13.17 42.18
C GLY A 118 -9.66 -12.31 41.52
N THR A 119 -9.42 -11.02 41.27
CA THR A 119 -10.43 -10.13 40.67
C THR A 119 -10.49 -10.22 39.14
N ARG A 120 -9.39 -10.65 38.48
CA ARG A 120 -9.35 -10.83 37.02
C ARG A 120 -8.64 -12.15 36.68
N PRO A 121 -9.24 -13.31 37.01
CA PRO A 121 -8.56 -14.62 36.95
C PRO A 121 -8.03 -14.98 35.55
N ARG A 122 -8.70 -14.50 34.50
CA ARG A 122 -8.27 -14.70 33.11
C ARG A 122 -6.99 -13.92 32.79
N LEU A 123 -6.96 -12.63 33.12
CA LEU A 123 -5.75 -11.82 32.94
C LEU A 123 -4.60 -12.31 33.83
N GLU A 124 -4.89 -12.74 35.05
CA GLU A 124 -3.89 -13.35 35.95
C GLU A 124 -3.25 -14.61 35.36
N LYS A 125 -4.04 -15.44 34.68
CA LYS A 125 -3.50 -16.60 33.94
C LYS A 125 -2.58 -16.13 32.82
N ILE A 126 -3.03 -15.21 31.97
CA ILE A 126 -2.26 -14.69 30.84
C ILE A 126 -0.93 -14.09 31.32
N VAL A 127 -0.97 -13.24 32.34
CA VAL A 127 0.24 -12.64 32.93
C VAL A 127 1.18 -13.71 33.47
N ARG A 128 0.68 -14.72 34.17
CA ARG A 128 1.50 -15.83 34.65
C ARG A 128 2.15 -16.62 33.51
N ASP A 129 1.42 -16.84 32.42
CA ASP A 129 1.93 -17.59 31.27
C ASP A 129 3.02 -16.79 30.53
N ILE A 130 2.86 -15.47 30.38
CA ILE A 130 3.84 -14.57 29.76
C ILE A 130 5.09 -14.39 30.64
N THR A 131 4.90 -14.21 31.94
CA THR A 131 5.97 -13.81 32.87
C THR A 131 6.58 -14.96 33.66
N GLY A 132 6.10 -16.19 33.48
CA GLY A 132 6.47 -17.34 34.33
C GLY A 132 7.96 -17.68 34.37
N GLN A 133 8.72 -17.32 33.33
CA GLN A 133 10.17 -17.51 33.26
C GLN A 133 10.98 -16.26 33.65
N CYS A 134 10.33 -15.11 33.85
CA CYS A 134 10.98 -13.85 34.18
C CYS A 134 11.40 -13.84 35.65
N LYS A 135 12.65 -13.43 35.92
CA LYS A 135 13.26 -13.33 37.24
C LYS A 135 13.27 -11.90 37.77
N THR A 136 13.26 -10.91 36.88
CA THR A 136 13.28 -9.48 37.22
C THR A 136 12.02 -8.77 36.74
N ASP A 137 11.65 -7.66 37.37
CA ASP A 137 10.51 -6.85 36.91
C ASP A 137 10.77 -6.24 35.54
N ARG A 138 12.03 -5.95 35.21
CA ARG A 138 12.45 -5.57 33.85
C ARG A 138 12.12 -6.64 32.81
N GLU A 139 12.46 -7.90 33.07
CA GLU A 139 12.11 -9.01 32.17
C GLU A 139 10.59 -9.16 32.03
N LYS A 140 9.84 -8.98 33.12
CA LYS A 140 8.36 -9.02 33.08
C LYS A 140 7.80 -7.90 32.21
N VAL A 141 8.27 -6.67 32.37
CA VAL A 141 7.84 -5.52 31.55
C VAL A 141 8.07 -5.82 30.08
N LEU A 142 9.27 -6.22 29.69
CA LEU A 142 9.59 -6.52 28.29
C LEU A 142 8.78 -7.71 27.74
N ALA A 143 8.51 -8.74 28.55
CA ALA A 143 7.66 -9.86 28.15
C ALA A 143 6.21 -9.41 27.90
N ILE A 144 5.67 -8.54 28.74
CA ILE A 144 4.33 -7.95 28.56
C ILE A 144 4.31 -7.04 27.33
N THR A 145 5.33 -6.21 27.12
CA THR A 145 5.47 -5.38 25.92
C THR A 145 5.40 -6.21 24.66
N ARG A 146 6.20 -7.29 24.57
CA ARG A 146 6.22 -8.20 23.41
C ARG A 146 4.87 -8.90 23.22
N PHE A 147 4.20 -9.29 24.30
CA PHE A 147 2.86 -9.88 24.23
C PHE A 147 1.84 -8.91 23.62
N CYS A 148 1.79 -7.65 24.10
CA CYS A 148 0.89 -6.64 23.55
C CYS A 148 1.24 -6.32 22.09
N ARG A 149 2.54 -6.14 21.80
CA ARG A 149 3.08 -5.85 20.46
C ARG A 149 2.69 -6.90 19.44
N ASP A 150 2.70 -8.19 19.83
CA ASP A 150 2.47 -9.32 18.94
C ASP A 150 1.01 -9.77 18.86
N LEU A 151 0.06 -9.08 19.51
CA LEU A 151 -1.36 -9.48 19.44
C LEU A 151 -1.87 -9.55 17.99
N TYR A 152 -1.49 -8.59 17.14
CA TYR A 152 -1.90 -8.57 15.72
C TYR A 152 -1.51 -9.85 14.96
N LYS A 153 -0.43 -10.55 15.37
CA LYS A 153 0.03 -11.80 14.72
C LYS A 153 -0.95 -12.96 14.87
N LYS A 154 -1.93 -12.86 15.77
CA LYS A 154 -3.00 -13.87 15.88
C LYS A 154 -3.98 -13.82 14.71
N ASN A 155 -4.01 -12.72 13.95
CA ASN A 155 -4.87 -12.58 12.77
C ASN A 155 -4.15 -11.82 11.65
N PRO A 156 -3.09 -12.40 11.05
CA PRO A 156 -2.22 -11.71 10.11
C PRO A 156 -2.94 -11.31 8.80
N GLU A 157 -4.00 -12.04 8.43
CA GLU A 157 -4.83 -11.77 7.25
C GLU A 157 -5.70 -10.50 7.43
N VAL A 158 -6.01 -10.13 8.67
CA VAL A 158 -6.85 -8.96 8.99
C VAL A 158 -6.03 -7.69 9.19
N TYR A 159 -4.72 -7.78 9.43
CA TYR A 159 -3.89 -6.60 9.72
C TYR A 159 -2.75 -6.40 8.71
N SER A 160 -2.97 -6.79 7.44
CA SER A 160 -2.07 -6.42 6.35
C SER A 160 -2.05 -4.89 6.13
N ALA A 161 -1.06 -4.39 5.39
CA ALA A 161 -0.98 -2.98 5.00
C ALA A 161 -2.26 -2.48 4.26
N ASP A 162 -3.06 -3.43 3.76
CA ASP A 162 -4.30 -3.23 3.00
C ASP A 162 -5.56 -3.28 3.89
N TYR A 163 -5.42 -3.34 5.22
CA TYR A 163 -6.58 -3.27 6.11
C TYR A 163 -7.21 -1.88 6.08
N LEU A 164 -8.21 -1.74 5.23
CA LEU A 164 -9.25 -0.74 5.42
C LEU A 164 -9.90 -1.08 6.77
N PHE A 165 -9.81 -0.18 7.75
CA PHE A 165 -10.43 -0.31 9.08
C PHE A 165 -11.98 -0.36 9.02
N THR A 166 -12.56 -0.82 7.91
CA THR A 166 -13.99 -0.78 7.59
C THR A 166 -14.84 -1.58 8.56
N ASP A 167 -14.30 -2.70 9.05
CA ASP A 167 -14.96 -3.65 9.97
C ASP A 167 -14.35 -3.66 11.38
N TYR A 168 -13.43 -2.73 11.65
CA TYR A 168 -12.78 -2.67 12.95
C TYR A 168 -13.76 -2.27 14.07
N VAL A 169 -13.52 -2.78 15.28
CA VAL A 169 -14.34 -2.50 16.47
C VAL A 169 -13.50 -1.80 17.54
N TYR A 170 -13.80 -0.53 17.77
CA TYR A 170 -13.12 0.35 18.72
C TYR A 170 -13.53 0.03 20.16
N GLY A 171 -12.54 -0.02 21.06
CA GLY A 171 -12.76 -0.18 22.50
C GLY A 171 -12.93 -1.65 22.96
N GLY A 172 -13.42 -1.79 24.20
CA GLY A 172 -13.62 -3.07 24.90
C GLY A 172 -12.81 -3.21 26.19
N THR A 173 -13.15 -4.21 27.00
CA THR A 173 -12.39 -4.61 28.20
C THR A 173 -11.04 -5.19 27.83
N GLU A 174 -10.11 -5.26 28.78
CA GLU A 174 -8.77 -5.82 28.57
C GLU A 174 -8.81 -7.24 27.98
N GLU A 175 -9.73 -8.11 28.43
CA GLU A 175 -9.90 -9.44 27.83
C GLU A 175 -10.42 -9.39 26.40
N GLN A 176 -11.38 -8.51 26.10
CA GLN A 176 -11.91 -8.33 24.75
C GLN A 176 -10.83 -7.82 23.79
N LEU A 177 -9.94 -6.94 24.24
CA LEU A 177 -8.79 -6.48 23.46
C LEU A 177 -7.84 -7.62 23.08
N ILE A 178 -7.61 -8.56 24.00
CA ILE A 178 -6.76 -9.74 23.77
C ILE A 178 -7.43 -10.74 22.82
N ASP A 179 -8.77 -10.83 22.86
CA ASP A 179 -9.59 -11.74 22.04
C ASP A 179 -9.75 -11.27 20.61
N LYS A 180 -9.85 -9.96 20.38
CA LYS A 180 -10.00 -9.33 19.05
C LYS A 180 -8.68 -9.09 18.31
N PRO A 181 -7.59 -9.75 18.72
CA PRO A 181 -6.20 -9.25 18.65
C PRO A 181 -6.02 -7.75 18.36
N GLU A 182 -6.05 -6.93 19.40
CA GLU A 182 -5.89 -5.46 19.28
C GLU A 182 -4.54 -5.00 18.68
N ILE A 183 -4.58 -3.89 17.94
CA ILE A 183 -3.43 -3.24 17.28
C ILE A 183 -3.35 -1.72 17.56
N LEU A 184 -4.44 -1.08 18.00
CA LEU A 184 -4.47 0.37 18.20
C LEU A 184 -3.70 0.79 19.46
N CYS A 185 -2.97 1.90 19.36
CA CYS A 185 -2.06 2.35 20.41
C CYS A 185 -2.80 2.77 21.69
N GLU A 186 -4.00 3.31 21.54
CA GLU A 186 -4.83 3.84 22.62
C GLU A 186 -5.22 2.75 23.62
N THR A 187 -5.69 1.62 23.09
CA THR A 187 -6.12 0.47 23.86
C THR A 187 -4.95 -0.40 24.29
N LEU A 188 -3.88 -0.53 23.47
CA LEU A 188 -2.65 -1.23 23.86
C LEU A 188 -1.90 -0.52 25.00
N GLY A 189 -1.85 0.82 25.00
CA GLY A 189 -1.28 1.61 26.08
C GLY A 189 -2.00 1.37 27.42
N ARG A 190 -3.33 1.30 27.41
CA ARG A 190 -4.13 0.90 28.58
C ARG A 190 -3.88 -0.54 28.98
N LEU A 191 -3.89 -1.47 28.03
CA LEU A 191 -3.71 -2.89 28.27
C LEU A 191 -2.34 -3.18 28.92
N MET A 192 -1.28 -2.52 28.46
CA MET A 192 0.06 -2.63 29.04
C MET A 192 0.06 -2.25 30.53
N VAL A 193 -0.55 -1.11 30.88
CA VAL A 193 -0.67 -0.65 32.28
C VAL A 193 -1.46 -1.66 33.11
N ALA A 194 -2.56 -2.19 32.57
CA ALA A 194 -3.39 -3.18 33.25
C ALA A 194 -2.63 -4.47 33.58
N LEU A 195 -1.88 -5.02 32.61
CA LEU A 195 -1.10 -6.25 32.80
C LEU A 195 0.08 -6.05 33.75
N CYS A 196 0.71 -4.87 33.72
CA CYS A 196 1.75 -4.50 34.68
C CYS A 196 1.20 -4.39 36.11
N GLU A 197 -0.01 -3.87 36.30
CA GLU A 197 -0.63 -3.74 37.62
C GLU A 197 -0.79 -5.10 38.32
N ILE A 198 -1.11 -6.16 37.55
CA ILE A 198 -1.21 -7.55 38.03
C ILE A 198 0.15 -8.05 38.54
N CYS A 199 1.25 -7.61 37.93
CA CYS A 199 2.62 -7.88 38.39
C CYS A 199 3.06 -7.02 39.58
N SER A 200 2.18 -6.19 40.13
CA SER A 200 2.52 -5.17 41.14
C SER A 200 3.51 -4.10 40.63
N ILE A 201 3.54 -3.87 39.32
CA ILE A 201 4.37 -2.85 38.68
C ILE A 201 3.46 -1.63 38.40
N PRO A 202 3.70 -0.47 39.05
CA PRO A 202 2.90 0.73 38.80
C PRO A 202 3.07 1.23 37.37
N GLY A 203 1.98 1.70 36.76
CA GLY A 203 2.01 2.26 35.42
C GLY A 203 0.98 3.37 35.22
N ARG A 204 1.17 4.13 34.16
CA ARG A 204 0.27 5.18 33.69
C ARG A 204 0.26 5.22 32.16
N VAL A 205 -0.85 5.68 31.60
CA VAL A 205 -0.98 5.89 30.16
C VAL A 205 -0.29 7.21 29.80
N VAL A 206 0.46 7.19 28.69
CA VAL A 206 1.11 8.35 28.09
C VAL A 206 0.36 8.66 26.80
N MET A 207 -0.03 9.91 26.58
CA MET A 207 -0.63 10.32 25.32
C MET A 207 0.17 11.49 24.75
N HIS A 208 0.69 11.32 23.54
CA HIS A 208 1.25 12.37 22.70
C HIS A 208 0.10 12.90 21.83
N ASP A 209 -0.41 14.07 22.19
CA ASP A 209 -1.71 14.56 21.73
C ASP A 209 -1.65 15.11 20.32
N ILE A 210 -0.58 15.83 19.94
CA ILE A 210 -0.44 16.39 18.60
C ILE A 210 0.08 15.34 17.63
N GLY A 211 1.06 14.53 18.05
CA GLY A 211 1.60 13.44 17.26
C GLY A 211 0.68 12.23 17.12
N GLY A 212 -0.38 12.13 17.94
CA GLY A 212 -1.41 11.11 17.83
C GLY A 212 -0.92 9.72 18.18
N HIS A 213 -0.28 9.57 19.33
CA HIS A 213 0.28 8.28 19.75
C HIS A 213 0.13 8.04 21.25
N ILE A 214 -0.37 6.87 21.62
CA ILE A 214 -0.59 6.49 23.02
C ILE A 214 0.31 5.32 23.41
N CYS A 215 0.94 5.46 24.56
CA CYS A 215 1.97 4.56 25.10
C CYS A 215 1.75 4.36 26.61
N SER A 216 2.77 3.87 27.30
CA SER A 216 2.75 3.72 28.74
C SER A 216 4.06 4.20 29.37
N GLU A 217 3.96 4.63 30.62
CA GLU A 217 5.11 4.74 31.52
C GLU A 217 4.91 3.78 32.67
N VAL A 218 5.91 2.95 32.95
CA VAL A 218 5.89 1.98 34.05
C VAL A 218 7.06 2.22 34.98
N HIS A 219 6.86 1.98 36.28
CA HIS A 219 7.87 2.23 37.29
C HIS A 219 8.61 0.93 37.64
N VAL A 220 9.84 0.80 37.14
CA VAL A 220 10.69 -0.40 37.27
C VAL A 220 12.11 0.02 37.65
N ASP A 221 12.78 -0.77 38.48
CA ASP A 221 14.14 -0.48 38.97
C ASP A 221 14.29 0.92 39.59
N ASN A 222 13.26 1.41 40.30
CA ASN A 222 13.18 2.77 40.87
C ASN A 222 13.20 3.92 39.86
N HIS A 223 12.87 3.65 38.60
CA HIS A 223 12.80 4.64 37.53
C HIS A 223 11.49 4.50 36.75
N TRP A 224 11.04 5.59 36.14
CA TRP A 224 9.98 5.55 35.14
C TRP A 224 10.57 5.14 33.79
N ALA A 225 9.89 4.24 33.09
CA ALA A 225 10.29 3.71 31.80
C ALA A 225 9.21 3.98 30.76
N TYR A 226 9.55 4.69 29.69
CA TYR A 226 8.69 4.82 28.52
C TYR A 226 8.65 3.50 27.74
N ILE A 227 7.44 3.02 27.48
CA ILE A 227 7.19 1.79 26.74
C ILE A 227 6.10 2.07 25.69
N ASP A 228 6.39 1.72 24.44
CA ASP A 228 5.42 1.64 23.36
C ASP A 228 4.99 0.18 23.14
N PRO A 229 3.83 -0.24 23.68
CA PRO A 229 3.36 -1.62 23.55
C PRO A 229 2.83 -1.96 22.15
N ARG A 230 2.65 -0.99 21.25
CA ARG A 230 2.24 -1.24 19.86
C ARG A 230 3.43 -1.60 18.98
N THR A 231 4.55 -0.90 19.18
CA THR A 231 5.72 -1.03 18.31
C THR A 231 6.83 -1.86 18.93
N GLY A 232 6.81 -2.07 20.25
CA GLY A 232 7.88 -2.74 20.99
C GLY A 232 9.01 -1.81 21.43
N ILE A 233 8.86 -0.49 21.22
CA ILE A 233 9.93 0.47 21.53
C ILE A 233 10.03 0.77 23.02
N TYR A 234 11.29 0.81 23.46
CA TYR A 234 11.73 1.33 24.73
C TYR A 234 13.14 1.89 24.54
N PHE A 235 13.59 2.72 25.49
CA PHE A 235 14.91 3.35 25.41
C PHE A 235 15.69 3.14 26.69
N LEU A 236 17.00 2.91 26.54
CA LEU A 236 17.94 2.81 27.64
C LEU A 236 18.86 4.02 27.68
N LYS A 237 19.09 4.56 28.87
CA LYS A 237 20.12 5.55 29.14
C LYS A 237 21.51 4.89 29.10
N LYS A 238 22.57 5.71 29.08
CA LYS A 238 23.97 5.25 29.08
C LYS A 238 24.33 4.35 30.27
N ASP A 239 23.65 4.51 31.39
CA ASP A 239 23.82 3.68 32.60
C ASP A 239 23.06 2.33 32.52
N GLY A 240 22.36 2.07 31.42
CA GLY A 240 21.58 0.85 31.18
C GLY A 240 20.18 0.85 31.79
N SER A 241 19.80 1.88 32.56
CA SER A 241 18.44 2.03 33.09
C SER A 241 17.49 2.57 32.01
N PHE A 242 16.19 2.30 32.17
CA PHE A 242 15.19 2.81 31.22
C PHE A 242 15.12 4.35 31.25
N ALA A 243 14.82 4.93 30.10
CA ALA A 243 14.50 6.35 29.97
C ALA A 243 13.00 6.58 30.16
N SER A 244 12.64 7.62 30.90
CA SER A 244 11.27 8.11 31.00
C SER A 244 10.95 9.12 29.89
N VAL A 245 9.67 9.50 29.72
CA VAL A 245 9.25 10.60 28.84
C VAL A 245 10.01 11.89 29.16
N ARG A 246 10.18 12.20 30.45
CA ARG A 246 10.95 13.36 30.90
C ARG A 246 12.42 13.28 30.54
N ASP A 247 13.03 12.09 30.59
CA ASP A 247 14.41 11.92 30.16
C ASP A 247 14.55 12.14 28.65
N LEU A 248 13.62 11.59 27.86
CA LEU A 248 13.61 11.72 26.39
C LEU A 248 13.33 13.14 25.91
N LEU A 249 12.45 13.89 26.60
CA LEU A 249 12.21 15.31 26.30
C LEU A 249 13.40 16.21 26.64
N ARG A 250 14.18 15.86 27.68
CA ARG A 250 15.35 16.63 28.11
C ARG A 250 16.60 16.28 27.32
N ASP A 251 16.75 15.02 26.92
CA ASP A 251 17.87 14.51 26.12
C ASP A 251 17.37 13.53 25.03
N PRO A 252 16.91 14.05 23.88
CA PRO A 252 16.49 13.22 22.75
C PRO A 252 17.62 12.36 22.17
N SER A 253 18.89 12.66 22.45
CA SER A 253 20.03 11.89 21.92
C SER A 253 20.03 10.43 22.39
N ILE A 254 19.33 10.13 23.48
CA ILE A 254 19.09 8.78 23.97
C ILE A 254 18.48 7.90 22.86
N ILE A 255 17.57 8.43 22.04
CA ILE A 255 16.90 7.69 20.96
C ILE A 255 17.91 7.08 19.99
N ASN A 256 18.98 7.81 19.68
CA ASN A 256 19.97 7.41 18.68
C ASN A 256 21.06 6.48 19.23
N LEU A 257 21.13 6.29 20.54
CA LEU A 257 22.20 5.56 21.24
C LEU A 257 21.73 4.21 21.80
N GLN A 258 21.02 3.42 20.98
CA GLN A 258 20.46 2.11 21.37
C GLN A 258 21.25 0.92 20.79
N SER A 259 21.37 -0.16 21.57
CA SER A 259 22.05 -1.39 21.15
C SER A 259 21.23 -2.16 20.10
N ASN A 260 21.88 -3.04 19.35
CA ASN A 260 21.19 -3.90 18.38
C ASN A 260 20.14 -4.80 19.03
N GLU A 261 20.30 -5.17 20.31
CA GLU A 261 19.30 -5.97 21.02
C GLU A 261 18.01 -5.17 21.27
N VAL A 262 18.12 -3.89 21.64
CA VAL A 262 16.96 -3.01 21.78
C VAL A 262 16.29 -2.80 20.42
N LYS A 263 17.07 -2.59 19.37
CA LYS A 263 16.55 -2.40 18.01
C LYS A 263 15.80 -3.63 17.49
N ALA A 264 16.27 -4.83 17.83
CA ALA A 264 15.66 -6.09 17.43
C ALA A 264 14.31 -6.39 18.12
N ASP A 265 13.94 -5.65 19.17
CA ASP A 265 12.65 -5.78 19.84
C ASP A 265 11.52 -5.00 19.16
N VAL A 266 11.79 -4.26 18.08
CA VAL A 266 10.75 -3.61 17.29
C VAL A 266 9.92 -4.66 16.54
N SER A 267 8.61 -4.43 16.47
CA SER A 267 7.67 -5.28 15.71
C SER A 267 8.05 -5.36 14.24
N ASP A 268 7.81 -6.51 13.61
CA ASP A 268 8.08 -6.76 12.18
C ASP A 268 7.26 -5.84 11.25
N MET A 269 6.25 -5.14 11.78
CA MET A 269 5.49 -4.11 11.05
C MET A 269 6.28 -2.82 10.81
N TRP A 270 7.38 -2.59 11.54
CA TRP A 270 8.10 -1.32 11.52
C TRP A 270 9.62 -1.52 11.47
N THR A 271 10.33 -0.54 10.93
CA THR A 271 11.78 -0.45 11.13
C THR A 271 12.09 0.37 12.39
N TRP A 272 13.25 0.09 13.00
CA TRP A 272 13.77 0.92 14.10
C TRP A 272 13.90 2.38 13.66
N GLU A 273 14.51 2.63 12.50
CA GLU A 273 14.82 3.96 11.99
C GLU A 273 13.54 4.79 11.79
N TYR A 274 12.50 4.19 11.20
CA TYR A 274 11.22 4.86 10.98
C TYR A 274 10.60 5.31 12.31
N ARG A 275 10.55 4.41 13.29
CA ARG A 275 9.91 4.71 14.57
C ARG A 275 10.76 5.59 15.47
N ALA A 276 12.07 5.43 15.49
CA ALA A 276 13.00 6.34 16.14
C ALA A 276 12.86 7.76 15.57
N SER A 277 12.75 7.90 14.25
CA SER A 277 12.49 9.18 13.59
C SER A 277 11.15 9.79 14.02
N LYS A 278 10.07 9.01 14.13
CA LYS A 278 8.78 9.52 14.64
C LYS A 278 8.88 9.93 16.12
N CYS A 279 9.58 9.17 16.96
CA CYS A 279 9.87 9.55 18.34
C CYS A 279 10.62 10.89 18.41
N GLU A 280 11.68 11.06 17.63
CA GLU A 280 12.51 12.26 17.65
C GLU A 280 11.79 13.49 17.06
N LYS A 281 11.17 13.34 15.88
CA LYS A 281 10.57 14.44 15.13
C LYS A 281 9.20 14.86 15.64
N MET A 282 8.46 13.95 16.27
CA MET A 282 7.08 14.19 16.73
C MET A 282 6.96 14.02 18.24
N PHE A 283 7.06 12.81 18.77
CA PHE A 283 6.60 12.51 20.15
C PHE A 283 7.45 13.11 21.27
N PHE A 284 8.74 13.35 21.00
CA PHE A 284 9.66 14.04 21.91
C PHE A 284 10.14 15.37 21.33
N ASN A 285 9.44 15.90 20.33
CA ASN A 285 9.66 17.23 19.83
C ASN A 285 9.19 18.26 20.87
N PRO A 286 9.91 19.38 21.09
CA PRO A 286 9.48 20.44 22.01
C PRO A 286 8.10 21.05 21.70
N ARG A 287 7.60 20.91 20.46
CA ARG A 287 6.26 21.35 20.07
C ARG A 287 5.17 20.30 20.30
N GLU A 288 5.50 19.11 20.78
CA GLU A 288 4.50 18.11 21.18
C GLU A 288 3.81 18.52 22.50
N ILE A 289 2.58 18.06 22.68
CA ILE A 289 1.88 18.11 23.95
C ILE A 289 1.72 16.67 24.44
N THR A 290 2.48 16.33 25.47
CA THR A 290 2.39 15.02 26.10
C THR A 290 1.68 15.15 27.44
N GLY A 291 0.85 14.17 27.78
CA GLY A 291 0.20 14.12 29.09
C GLY A 291 0.07 12.70 29.62
N PHE A 292 -0.28 12.61 30.90
CA PHE A 292 -0.41 11.34 31.60
C PHE A 292 -1.80 11.13 32.17
N GLN A 293 -2.23 9.88 32.20
CA GLN A 293 -3.41 9.48 32.95
C GLN A 293 -3.21 8.16 33.69
N ASN A 294 -3.65 8.12 34.95
CA ASN A 294 -3.66 6.89 35.72
C ASN A 294 -4.80 5.97 35.26
N TYR A 295 -4.51 4.67 35.19
CA TYR A 295 -5.50 3.62 34.95
C TYR A 295 -5.27 2.48 35.95
N SER A 296 -6.35 1.88 36.44
CA SER A 296 -6.29 0.73 37.35
C SER A 296 -7.47 -0.21 37.09
N LEU A 297 -7.18 -1.51 37.10
CA LEU A 297 -8.17 -2.57 37.04
C LEU A 297 -9.15 -2.51 38.21
N MET A 298 -8.73 -1.91 39.33
CA MET A 298 -9.59 -1.75 40.52
C MET A 298 -10.64 -0.65 40.37
N ASP A 299 -10.50 0.22 39.38
CA ASP A 299 -11.48 1.26 39.06
C ASP A 299 -12.38 0.87 37.89
N ALA A 300 -12.41 -0.42 37.50
CA ALA A 300 -13.18 -0.88 36.35
C ALA A 300 -14.65 -0.43 36.38
N GLY A 301 -15.29 -0.36 37.56
CA GLY A 301 -16.66 0.12 37.70
C GLY A 301 -16.88 1.62 37.41
N LYS A 302 -15.81 2.43 37.31
CA LYS A 302 -15.87 3.84 36.91
C LYS A 302 -16.00 4.00 35.38
N TYR A 303 -15.52 3.03 34.61
CA TYR A 303 -15.32 3.18 33.18
C TYR A 303 -16.42 2.51 32.35
N ASN A 304 -16.66 3.07 31.16
CA ASN A 304 -17.54 2.47 30.17
C ASN A 304 -16.72 1.69 29.13
N TYR A 305 -16.96 0.40 28.98
CA TYR A 305 -16.22 -0.45 28.03
C TYR A 305 -17.01 -0.74 26.74
N SER A 306 -18.00 0.09 26.41
CA SER A 306 -18.75 -0.02 25.16
C SER A 306 -17.82 -0.04 23.95
N GLN A 307 -18.20 -0.84 22.96
CA GLN A 307 -17.52 -0.94 21.68
C GLN A 307 -18.28 -0.16 20.61
N LEU A 308 -17.55 0.44 19.68
CA LEU A 308 -18.12 1.12 18.50
C LEU A 308 -17.60 0.44 17.24
N THR A 309 -18.49 0.21 16.29
CA THR A 309 -18.10 -0.26 14.96
C THR A 309 -17.47 0.88 14.17
N ALA A 310 -16.58 0.54 13.24
CA ALA A 310 -16.00 1.57 12.38
C ALA A 310 -17.03 2.31 11.54
N LYS A 311 -18.17 1.70 11.22
CA LYS A 311 -19.31 2.39 10.60
C LYS A 311 -19.83 3.52 11.50
N GLU A 312 -20.12 3.24 12.78
CA GLU A 312 -20.63 4.26 13.71
C GLU A 312 -19.65 5.43 13.87
N VAL A 313 -18.36 5.12 13.92
CA VAL A 313 -17.29 6.13 14.00
C VAL A 313 -17.19 6.96 12.71
N ARG A 314 -17.30 6.32 11.53
CA ARG A 314 -17.35 7.02 10.23
C ARG A 314 -18.55 7.94 10.12
N ASP A 315 -19.74 7.45 10.46
CA ASP A 315 -20.99 8.22 10.45
C ASP A 315 -20.92 9.45 11.38
N ALA A 316 -20.12 9.36 12.46
CA ALA A 316 -19.86 10.47 13.38
C ALA A 316 -18.84 11.51 12.85
N GLY A 317 -18.31 11.32 11.64
CA GLY A 317 -17.46 12.30 10.94
C GLY A 317 -15.96 12.09 11.10
N LEU A 318 -15.50 10.85 11.32
CA LEU A 318 -14.08 10.55 11.52
C LEU A 318 -13.17 11.09 10.41
N PHE A 319 -13.51 10.87 9.14
CA PHE A 319 -12.62 11.27 8.04
C PHE A 319 -12.41 12.79 7.98
N THR A 320 -13.48 13.56 8.14
CA THR A 320 -13.41 15.03 8.14
C THR A 320 -12.57 15.58 9.28
N ILE A 321 -12.66 14.98 10.49
CA ILE A 321 -11.83 15.44 11.61
C ILE A 321 -10.37 14.98 11.46
N ASN A 322 -10.16 13.77 10.92
CA ASN A 322 -8.83 13.17 10.77
C ASN A 322 -7.97 13.93 9.76
N GLU A 323 -8.57 14.38 8.65
CA GLU A 323 -7.92 15.23 7.64
C GLU A 323 -7.40 16.53 8.29
N LYS A 324 -8.30 17.30 8.92
CA LYS A 324 -7.94 18.55 9.61
C LYS A 324 -6.88 18.36 10.68
N TYR A 325 -7.02 17.30 11.47
CA TYR A 325 -6.07 16.95 12.52
C TYR A 325 -4.68 16.63 11.95
N SER A 326 -4.63 15.82 10.88
CA SER A 326 -3.38 15.44 10.22
C SER A 326 -2.68 16.68 9.68
N ASP A 327 -3.38 17.55 8.97
CA ASP A 327 -2.83 18.83 8.47
C ASP A 327 -2.18 19.66 9.58
N ALA A 328 -2.88 19.81 10.71
CA ALA A 328 -2.39 20.57 11.85
C ALA A 328 -1.14 19.91 12.48
N CYS A 329 -1.14 18.58 12.62
CA CYS A 329 0.00 17.80 13.11
C CYS A 329 1.24 18.00 12.22
N PHE A 330 1.10 17.81 10.91
CA PHE A 330 2.21 17.94 9.97
C PHE A 330 2.78 19.36 9.93
N LYS A 331 1.90 20.37 9.98
CA LYS A 331 2.30 21.78 10.06
C LYS A 331 3.16 22.06 11.31
N ILE A 332 2.74 21.59 12.48
CA ILE A 332 3.43 21.84 13.76
C ILE A 332 4.84 21.27 13.75
N PHE A 333 5.01 20.05 13.23
CA PHE A 333 6.30 19.36 13.24
C PHE A 333 7.18 19.68 12.03
N GLY A 334 6.73 20.56 11.12
CA GLY A 334 7.48 20.90 9.90
C GLY A 334 7.66 19.70 8.97
N LEU A 335 6.69 18.78 8.99
CA LEU A 335 6.71 17.52 8.24
C LEU A 335 6.02 17.68 6.88
N ALA A 336 6.18 18.85 6.24
CA ALA A 336 5.53 19.14 4.95
C ALA A 336 5.89 18.09 3.87
N GLY A 337 7.10 17.52 3.91
CA GLY A 337 7.46 16.38 3.05
C GLY A 337 6.64 15.12 3.33
N ASP A 338 6.43 14.75 4.61
CA ASP A 338 5.56 13.63 4.99
C ASP A 338 4.07 13.94 4.67
N TRP A 339 3.66 15.23 4.70
CA TRP A 339 2.31 15.69 4.35
C TRP A 339 2.05 15.60 2.83
N GLU A 340 2.97 16.11 2.01
CA GLU A 340 2.98 15.92 0.55
C GLU A 340 3.05 14.42 0.18
N GLU A 341 3.64 13.60 1.05
CA GLU A 341 3.64 12.15 0.91
C GLU A 341 2.27 11.53 1.23
N SER A 342 1.60 11.99 2.28
CA SER A 342 0.22 11.58 2.59
C SER A 342 -0.83 12.10 1.60
N HIS A 343 -0.53 13.22 0.94
CA HIS A 343 -1.34 13.83 -0.12
C HIS A 343 -0.66 13.69 -1.48
N TRP A 344 -0.45 12.45 -1.91
CA TRP A 344 0.18 12.10 -3.17
C TRP A 344 -0.52 12.73 -4.38
N GLY A 345 -1.82 13.03 -4.30
CA GLY A 345 -2.59 13.69 -5.34
C GLY A 345 -2.00 15.04 -5.73
N ASN A 346 -1.36 15.78 -4.83
CA ASN A 346 -0.86 17.13 -5.10
C ASN A 346 0.56 17.17 -5.67
N ARG A 347 1.21 16.03 -5.89
CA ARG A 347 2.59 16.01 -6.40
C ARG A 347 2.65 16.60 -7.82
N PRO A 348 3.74 17.30 -8.16
CA PRO A 348 3.94 17.82 -9.52
C PRO A 348 3.89 16.68 -10.54
N LEU A 349 3.10 16.88 -11.59
CA LEU A 349 3.06 15.95 -12.71
C LEU A 349 4.34 16.09 -13.54
N LYS A 350 4.91 14.96 -13.98
CA LYS A 350 6.09 14.92 -14.84
C LYS A 350 5.84 13.91 -15.96
N LYS A 351 6.45 14.14 -17.12
CA LYS A 351 6.51 13.11 -18.16
C LYS A 351 7.30 11.91 -17.63
N ILE A 352 6.80 10.71 -17.86
CA ILE A 352 7.43 9.46 -17.42
C ILE A 352 7.65 8.52 -18.61
N PRO A 353 8.73 7.73 -18.63
CA PRO A 353 8.96 6.74 -19.67
C PRO A 353 7.98 5.57 -19.59
N LEU A 354 7.76 4.91 -20.73
CA LEU A 354 6.99 3.67 -20.82
C LEU A 354 7.92 2.47 -20.95
N VAL A 355 7.51 1.37 -20.34
CA VAL A 355 8.04 0.03 -20.59
C VAL A 355 6.97 -0.79 -21.28
N TYR A 356 7.23 -1.26 -22.49
CA TYR A 356 6.29 -2.12 -23.20
C TYR A 356 6.64 -3.58 -22.97
N ARG A 357 5.78 -4.31 -22.26
CA ARG A 357 5.99 -5.73 -21.93
C ARG A 357 5.29 -6.61 -22.95
N HIS A 358 6.05 -7.54 -23.53
CA HIS A 358 5.53 -8.68 -24.28
C HIS A 358 5.37 -9.91 -23.38
N ASP A 359 4.36 -10.73 -23.64
CA ASP A 359 4.21 -12.04 -22.98
C ASP A 359 5.35 -13.01 -23.37
N GLY A 360 5.96 -12.84 -24.54
CA GLY A 360 7.00 -13.72 -25.07
C GLY A 360 6.47 -14.93 -25.83
N PHE A 361 5.19 -14.94 -26.17
CA PHE A 361 4.55 -16.07 -26.85
C PHE A 361 3.62 -15.65 -27.98
N THR A 362 2.64 -14.77 -27.71
CA THR A 362 1.63 -14.35 -28.70
C THR A 362 2.24 -13.63 -29.90
N THR A 363 3.39 -12.96 -29.72
CA THR A 363 4.22 -12.38 -30.79
C THR A 363 4.43 -13.34 -31.97
N TYR A 364 4.45 -14.66 -31.74
CA TYR A 364 4.80 -15.65 -32.75
C TYR A 364 3.58 -16.35 -33.39
N PHE A 365 2.36 -15.90 -33.16
CA PHE A 365 1.12 -16.57 -33.60
C PHE A 365 0.75 -16.37 -35.08
N THR A 366 1.63 -15.74 -35.87
CA THR A 366 1.36 -15.45 -37.28
C THR A 366 1.21 -16.72 -38.12
N ASP A 367 0.21 -16.75 -39.00
CA ASP A 367 -0.13 -17.89 -39.88
C ASP A 367 0.77 -18.02 -41.13
N PHE A 368 1.93 -17.38 -41.08
CA PHE A 368 3.00 -17.46 -42.07
C PHE A 368 4.35 -17.53 -41.34
N LEU A 369 5.37 -18.02 -42.04
CA LEU A 369 6.74 -18.09 -41.53
C LEU A 369 7.28 -16.68 -41.30
N MET A 370 7.35 -16.29 -40.02
CA MET A 370 7.88 -15.00 -39.60
C MET A 370 9.38 -14.88 -39.90
N ASP A 371 9.78 -13.86 -40.65
CA ASP A 371 11.17 -13.54 -40.94
C ASP A 371 11.69 -12.38 -40.07
N ARG A 372 13.00 -12.10 -40.21
CA ARG A 372 13.68 -11.02 -39.51
C ARG A 372 13.00 -9.66 -39.71
N ASP A 373 12.71 -9.31 -40.96
CA ASP A 373 12.14 -7.99 -41.31
C ASP A 373 10.76 -7.79 -40.69
N TYR A 374 9.93 -8.84 -40.67
CA TYR A 374 8.63 -8.79 -40.01
C TYR A 374 8.76 -8.61 -38.49
N LEU A 375 9.66 -9.35 -37.84
CA LEU A 375 9.89 -9.23 -36.40
C LEU A 375 10.34 -7.81 -36.03
N GLU A 376 11.36 -7.30 -36.72
CA GLU A 376 11.91 -5.96 -36.50
C GLU A 376 10.83 -4.88 -36.69
N LYS A 377 10.11 -4.93 -37.82
CA LYS A 377 9.12 -3.90 -38.16
C LYS A 377 7.95 -3.81 -37.16
N ASN A 378 7.39 -4.95 -36.75
CA ASN A 378 6.14 -4.94 -35.98
C ASN A 378 6.37 -4.91 -34.47
N TYR A 379 7.50 -5.40 -33.99
CA TYR A 379 7.75 -5.58 -32.55
C TYR A 379 8.94 -4.76 -32.01
N VAL A 380 9.64 -4.01 -32.87
CA VAL A 380 10.73 -3.11 -32.44
C VAL A 380 10.55 -1.71 -33.05
N ASP A 381 10.43 -1.62 -34.38
CA ASP A 381 10.34 -0.33 -35.09
C ASP A 381 9.04 0.44 -34.77
N CYS A 382 8.00 -0.26 -34.33
CA CYS A 382 6.73 0.36 -33.92
C CYS A 382 6.88 1.32 -32.73
N PHE A 383 7.99 1.23 -31.98
CA PHE A 383 8.31 2.12 -30.86
C PHE A 383 9.21 3.30 -31.25
N GLU A 384 9.66 3.40 -32.51
CA GLU A 384 10.47 4.52 -32.97
C GLU A 384 9.73 5.86 -32.76
N ASN A 385 10.41 6.84 -32.14
CA ASN A 385 9.83 8.14 -31.78
C ASN A 385 8.65 8.09 -30.79
N SER A 386 8.48 7.00 -30.04
CA SER A 386 7.53 6.89 -28.93
C SER A 386 8.16 7.27 -27.58
N ASN A 387 7.34 7.24 -26.53
CA ASN A 387 7.76 7.36 -25.14
C ASN A 387 8.15 6.00 -24.51
N VAL A 388 8.16 4.91 -25.30
CA VAL A 388 8.69 3.62 -24.87
C VAL A 388 10.21 3.70 -24.86
N GLU A 389 10.81 3.58 -23.68
CA GLU A 389 12.27 3.53 -23.52
C GLU A 389 12.79 2.10 -23.40
N ILE A 390 11.99 1.20 -22.80
CA ILE A 390 12.37 -0.19 -22.57
C ILE A 390 11.34 -1.12 -23.23
N ILE A 391 11.83 -1.97 -24.14
CA ILE A 391 11.10 -3.14 -24.63
C ILE A 391 11.39 -4.29 -23.65
N GLU A 392 10.39 -4.75 -22.93
CA GLU A 392 10.52 -5.90 -22.04
C GLU A 392 10.09 -7.17 -22.78
N TRP A 393 11.09 -7.89 -23.29
CA TRP A 393 10.97 -9.02 -24.18
C TRP A 393 10.83 -10.34 -23.43
N GLY A 394 9.65 -10.96 -23.50
CA GLY A 394 9.40 -12.26 -22.88
C GLY A 394 10.23 -13.39 -23.50
N LEU A 395 10.89 -14.19 -22.66
CA LEU A 395 11.71 -15.33 -23.11
C LEU A 395 10.89 -16.58 -23.47
N GLY A 396 9.59 -16.60 -23.17
CA GLY A 396 8.68 -17.71 -23.44
C GLY A 396 7.83 -18.08 -22.23
N PRO A 397 6.78 -18.90 -22.43
CA PRO A 397 5.86 -19.32 -21.38
C PRO A 397 6.42 -20.49 -20.58
N GLY A 398 6.26 -20.42 -19.26
CA GLY A 398 6.52 -21.54 -18.39
C GLY A 398 8.01 -21.85 -18.18
N SER A 399 8.38 -23.09 -18.51
CA SER A 399 9.76 -23.58 -18.55
C SER A 399 10.21 -24.02 -19.95
N VAL A 400 9.51 -23.52 -20.98
CA VAL A 400 9.88 -23.60 -22.40
C VAL A 400 10.05 -22.20 -22.99
N PHE A 401 10.89 -22.07 -24.01
CA PHE A 401 11.41 -20.77 -24.42
C PHE A 401 11.21 -20.47 -25.89
N CYS A 402 11.02 -19.19 -26.19
CA CYS A 402 10.86 -18.63 -27.53
C CYS A 402 12.11 -17.85 -27.98
N PHE A 403 13.27 -18.15 -27.41
CA PHE A 403 14.56 -17.60 -27.85
C PHE A 403 15.59 -18.70 -28.07
N GLU A 404 16.73 -18.32 -28.65
CA GLU A 404 17.87 -19.17 -29.02
C GLU A 404 18.67 -19.72 -27.82
N THR A 405 17.99 -20.21 -26.78
CA THR A 405 18.57 -20.86 -25.61
C THR A 405 19.28 -22.17 -25.96
N LYS A 406 20.37 -22.48 -25.23
CA LYS A 406 21.06 -23.78 -25.28
C LYS A 406 20.88 -24.57 -23.99
N VAL A 407 20.51 -23.91 -22.90
CA VAL A 407 20.25 -24.54 -21.59
C VAL A 407 18.80 -25.01 -21.48
N GLY A 408 17.86 -24.19 -21.95
CA GLY A 408 16.43 -24.44 -21.88
C GLY A 408 15.89 -25.28 -23.03
N GLN A 409 14.59 -25.59 -22.97
CA GLN A 409 13.88 -26.23 -24.06
C GLN A 409 13.18 -25.18 -24.92
N ILE A 410 13.50 -25.11 -26.21
CA ILE A 410 12.75 -24.29 -27.17
C ILE A 410 11.32 -24.84 -27.30
N PHE A 411 10.33 -23.94 -27.33
CA PHE A 411 8.91 -24.29 -27.41
C PHE A 411 8.60 -25.25 -28.57
N GLY A 412 7.86 -26.32 -28.27
CA GLY A 412 7.49 -27.38 -29.21
C GLY A 412 8.63 -28.32 -29.65
N ASN A 413 9.90 -28.00 -29.39
CA ASN A 413 11.02 -28.86 -29.77
C ASN A 413 11.05 -30.13 -28.93
N GLY A 414 11.06 -31.28 -29.60
CA GLY A 414 11.02 -32.61 -28.98
C GLY A 414 9.62 -33.17 -28.76
N LEU A 415 8.56 -32.46 -29.15
CA LEU A 415 7.21 -33.01 -29.20
C LEU A 415 7.01 -33.91 -30.42
N THR A 416 6.24 -34.98 -30.26
CA THR A 416 5.79 -35.82 -31.38
C THR A 416 4.69 -35.12 -32.19
N HIS A 417 4.43 -35.60 -33.41
CA HIS A 417 3.32 -35.09 -34.22
C HIS A 417 1.97 -35.16 -33.48
N ALA A 418 1.73 -36.24 -32.74
CA ALA A 418 0.50 -36.41 -31.95
C ALA A 418 0.41 -35.39 -30.80
N GLN A 419 1.52 -35.08 -30.14
CA GLN A 419 1.56 -34.06 -29.08
C GLN A 419 1.39 -32.65 -29.63
N LEU A 420 2.03 -32.33 -30.76
CA LEU A 420 1.84 -31.04 -31.43
C LEU A 420 0.39 -30.83 -31.88
N SER A 421 -0.31 -31.88 -32.31
CA SER A 421 -1.72 -31.79 -32.67
C SER A 421 -2.66 -31.54 -31.49
N MET A 422 -2.20 -31.68 -30.24
CA MET A 422 -2.99 -31.32 -29.05
C MET A 422 -3.03 -29.81 -28.82
N LEU A 423 -2.06 -29.07 -29.36
CA LEU A 423 -1.90 -27.63 -29.11
C LEU A 423 -2.83 -26.82 -30.03
N ARG A 424 -3.09 -25.56 -29.68
CA ARG A 424 -3.92 -24.63 -30.48
C ARG A 424 -3.23 -24.31 -31.81
N GLU A 425 -3.98 -23.79 -32.77
CA GLU A 425 -3.38 -23.43 -34.06
C GLU A 425 -2.28 -22.37 -33.93
N GLY A 426 -2.54 -21.30 -33.17
CA GLY A 426 -1.55 -20.26 -32.87
C GLY A 426 -0.28 -20.82 -32.21
N ASP A 427 -0.41 -21.78 -31.29
CA ASP A 427 0.72 -22.44 -30.64
C ASP A 427 1.59 -23.18 -31.67
N ARG A 428 0.98 -23.91 -32.60
CA ARG A 428 1.72 -24.62 -33.66
C ARG A 428 2.42 -23.66 -34.60
N TRP A 429 1.84 -22.50 -34.86
CA TRP A 429 2.50 -21.42 -35.60
C TRP A 429 3.67 -20.81 -34.81
N ALA A 430 3.50 -20.58 -33.51
CA ALA A 430 4.59 -20.13 -32.64
C ALA A 430 5.80 -21.07 -32.71
N ASN A 431 5.59 -22.39 -32.65
CA ASN A 431 6.67 -23.36 -32.83
C ASN A 431 7.40 -23.20 -34.19
N LYS A 432 6.66 -23.06 -35.29
CA LYS A 432 7.25 -22.89 -36.63
C LYS A 432 8.04 -21.58 -36.73
N ASN A 433 7.45 -20.48 -36.25
CA ASN A 433 8.01 -19.14 -36.36
C ASN A 433 9.25 -18.95 -35.49
N VAL A 434 9.22 -19.41 -34.24
CA VAL A 434 10.41 -19.40 -33.37
C VAL A 434 11.55 -20.19 -33.99
N ASN A 435 11.31 -21.40 -34.50
CA ASN A 435 12.37 -22.19 -35.14
C ASN A 435 12.88 -21.54 -36.44
N HIS A 436 12.00 -20.89 -37.21
CA HIS A 436 12.40 -20.19 -38.42
C HIS A 436 13.30 -18.97 -38.11
N LEU A 437 12.97 -18.20 -37.06
CA LEU A 437 13.79 -17.08 -36.59
C LEU A 437 15.12 -17.53 -35.98
N ILE A 438 15.14 -18.66 -35.27
CA ILE A 438 16.39 -19.27 -34.78
C ILE A 438 17.34 -19.61 -35.94
N ALA A 439 16.81 -20.14 -37.04
CA ALA A 439 17.61 -20.39 -38.25
C ALA A 439 18.17 -19.11 -38.89
N GLN A 440 17.61 -17.93 -38.57
CA GLN A 440 18.02 -16.61 -39.06
C GLN A 440 18.89 -15.83 -38.06
N GLY A 441 19.21 -16.38 -36.88
CA GLY A 441 20.07 -15.75 -35.89
C GLY A 441 19.50 -15.73 -34.47
N GLY A 442 18.20 -16.03 -34.31
CA GLY A 442 17.52 -16.04 -33.02
C GLY A 442 16.64 -14.81 -32.80
N PRO A 443 15.39 -14.98 -32.34
CA PRO A 443 14.47 -13.86 -32.18
C PRO A 443 14.94 -12.83 -31.15
N LEU A 444 15.59 -13.24 -30.05
CA LEU A 444 16.07 -12.29 -29.05
C LEU A 444 17.24 -11.47 -29.59
N ARG A 445 18.24 -12.11 -30.22
CA ARG A 445 19.36 -11.40 -30.85
C ARG A 445 18.90 -10.42 -31.94
N ILE A 446 17.97 -10.83 -32.79
CA ILE A 446 17.41 -9.94 -33.82
C ILE A 446 16.79 -8.70 -33.16
N ALA A 447 15.96 -8.88 -32.13
CA ALA A 447 15.35 -7.78 -31.41
C ALA A 447 16.38 -6.87 -30.73
N VAL A 448 17.43 -7.44 -30.11
CA VAL A 448 18.54 -6.69 -29.50
C VAL A 448 19.28 -5.83 -30.53
N GLU A 449 19.69 -6.43 -31.64
CA GLU A 449 20.42 -5.73 -32.69
C GLU A 449 19.60 -4.56 -33.23
N ARG A 450 18.29 -4.75 -33.42
CA ARG A 450 17.43 -3.70 -33.94
C ARG A 450 17.12 -2.61 -32.91
N ALA A 451 16.83 -2.98 -31.66
CA ALA A 451 16.58 -2.02 -30.59
C ALA A 451 17.77 -1.07 -30.40
N HIS A 452 19.00 -1.61 -30.41
CA HIS A 452 20.22 -0.81 -30.30
C HIS A 452 20.45 0.12 -31.49
N GLN A 453 20.03 -0.25 -32.71
CA GLN A 453 20.08 0.65 -33.87
C GLN A 453 19.13 1.85 -33.72
N LEU A 454 17.99 1.66 -33.06
CA LEU A 454 17.00 2.71 -32.79
C LEU A 454 17.27 3.50 -31.51
N GLY A 455 18.25 3.07 -30.69
CA GLY A 455 18.54 3.67 -29.38
C GLY A 455 17.53 3.30 -28.30
N LEU A 456 16.77 2.22 -28.48
CA LEU A 456 15.87 1.65 -27.48
C LEU A 456 16.62 0.67 -26.58
N GLU A 457 16.23 0.59 -25.31
CA GLU A 457 16.74 -0.44 -24.40
C GLU A 457 15.85 -1.68 -24.48
N ILE A 458 16.44 -2.87 -24.36
CA ILE A 458 15.70 -4.13 -24.38
C ILE A 458 16.05 -5.00 -23.17
N PHE A 459 15.01 -5.45 -22.46
CA PHE A 459 15.15 -6.26 -21.26
C PHE A 459 14.63 -7.67 -21.53
N ALA A 460 15.42 -8.70 -21.20
CA ALA A 460 14.92 -10.07 -21.27
C ALA A 460 14.10 -10.41 -20.02
N ARG A 461 12.84 -10.77 -20.21
CA ARG A 461 11.89 -11.09 -19.15
C ARG A 461 11.73 -12.59 -18.96
N LEU A 462 11.87 -13.04 -17.72
CA LEU A 462 11.59 -14.41 -17.32
C LEU A 462 10.49 -14.45 -16.27
N GLU A 463 9.49 -15.30 -16.50
CA GLU A 463 8.49 -15.65 -15.50
C GLU A 463 9.10 -16.66 -14.53
N MET A 464 9.17 -16.26 -13.26
CA MET A 464 10.07 -16.93 -12.33
C MET A 464 9.60 -18.32 -11.95
N ASN A 465 8.29 -18.60 -11.97
CA ASN A 465 7.78 -19.94 -11.64
C ASN A 465 6.60 -20.43 -12.47
N HIS A 466 6.37 -19.87 -13.66
CA HIS A 466 5.26 -20.30 -14.50
C HIS A 466 5.39 -21.79 -14.87
N GLU A 467 4.40 -22.60 -14.51
CA GLU A 467 4.30 -24.00 -14.88
C GLU A 467 2.82 -24.38 -15.00
N TYR A 468 2.48 -25.19 -16.01
CA TYR A 468 1.09 -25.55 -16.28
C TYR A 468 0.75 -26.98 -15.85
N GLY A 469 -0.32 -27.13 -15.09
CA GLY A 469 -0.77 -28.42 -14.57
C GLY A 469 -2.18 -28.79 -15.05
N PRO A 470 -2.68 -29.98 -14.67
CA PRO A 470 -1.97 -31.04 -13.93
C PRO A 470 -0.92 -31.77 -14.78
N ALA A 471 0.01 -32.48 -14.11
CA ALA A 471 1.03 -33.29 -14.76
C ALA A 471 0.46 -34.58 -15.39
N ASP A 472 -0.22 -34.44 -16.52
CA ASP A 472 -0.89 -35.51 -17.25
C ASP A 472 -0.45 -35.50 -18.73
N PRO A 473 0.01 -36.63 -19.31
CA PRO A 473 0.38 -36.70 -20.72
C PRO A 473 -0.77 -36.39 -21.70
N ASN A 474 -2.03 -36.38 -21.26
CA ASN A 474 -3.19 -35.98 -22.06
C ASN A 474 -3.60 -34.52 -21.83
N ASN A 475 -2.95 -33.81 -20.89
CA ASN A 475 -3.16 -32.39 -20.70
C ASN A 475 -2.26 -31.62 -21.67
N TRP A 476 -2.86 -30.93 -22.64
CA TRP A 476 -2.14 -30.17 -23.66
C TRP A 476 -1.26 -29.07 -23.07
N ASP A 477 -1.71 -28.43 -21.98
CA ASP A 477 -0.93 -27.41 -21.28
C ASP A 477 0.37 -27.97 -20.71
N TRP A 478 0.27 -29.10 -19.98
CA TRP A 478 1.44 -29.83 -19.47
C TRP A 478 2.37 -30.29 -20.59
N VAL A 479 1.81 -30.80 -21.68
CA VAL A 479 2.59 -31.30 -22.82
C VAL A 479 3.36 -30.17 -23.50
N GLY A 480 2.69 -29.07 -23.81
CA GLY A 480 3.22 -27.95 -24.59
C GLY A 480 4.11 -26.98 -23.81
N PHE A 481 3.73 -26.66 -22.57
CA PHE A 481 4.25 -25.48 -21.86
C PHE A 481 5.13 -25.80 -20.64
N VAL A 482 5.30 -27.08 -20.30
CA VAL A 482 6.23 -27.51 -19.24
C VAL A 482 7.48 -28.15 -19.85
N GLY A 483 8.63 -27.63 -19.47
CA GLY A 483 9.94 -28.03 -19.98
C GLY A 483 10.48 -29.34 -19.39
N LYS A 484 11.51 -29.87 -20.04
CA LYS A 484 12.19 -31.12 -19.65
C LYS A 484 12.73 -31.12 -18.22
N PHE A 485 13.27 -29.99 -17.74
CA PHE A 485 13.82 -29.90 -16.38
C PHE A 485 12.75 -30.23 -15.34
N ASN A 486 11.61 -29.53 -15.39
CA ASN A 486 10.49 -29.80 -14.50
C ASN A 486 9.98 -31.24 -14.65
N LYS A 487 9.75 -31.69 -15.89
CA LYS A 487 9.25 -33.06 -16.18
C LYS A 487 10.15 -34.17 -15.61
N ALA A 488 11.48 -34.00 -15.70
CA ALA A 488 12.46 -34.99 -15.25
C ALA A 488 12.67 -34.98 -13.73
N HIS A 489 12.37 -33.88 -13.05
CA HIS A 489 12.67 -33.68 -11.63
C HIS A 489 11.41 -33.36 -10.80
N PRO A 490 10.46 -34.30 -10.66
CA PRO A 490 9.30 -34.11 -9.79
C PRO A 490 9.68 -33.85 -8.33
N GLU A 491 10.86 -34.28 -7.87
CA GLU A 491 11.40 -34.02 -6.54
C GLU A 491 11.71 -32.54 -6.26
N TYR A 492 11.82 -31.71 -7.30
CA TYR A 492 12.06 -30.27 -7.18
C TYR A 492 10.78 -29.43 -7.19
N ARG A 493 9.61 -30.07 -7.21
CA ARG A 493 8.31 -29.39 -7.20
C ARG A 493 7.82 -29.13 -5.78
N ILE A 494 6.99 -28.10 -5.64
CA ILE A 494 6.18 -27.93 -4.44
C ILE A 494 5.23 -29.13 -4.33
N PRO A 495 5.18 -29.83 -3.18
CA PRO A 495 4.36 -31.03 -3.02
C PRO A 495 2.91 -30.83 -3.46
N GLY A 496 2.41 -31.72 -4.32
CA GLY A 496 1.03 -31.69 -4.82
C GLY A 496 0.78 -30.71 -5.97
N THR A 497 1.82 -30.03 -6.49
CA THR A 497 1.69 -29.08 -7.60
C THR A 497 2.71 -29.37 -8.71
N VAL A 498 2.62 -28.64 -9.82
CA VAL A 498 3.63 -28.64 -10.90
C VAL A 498 4.69 -27.55 -10.74
N MET A 499 4.48 -26.62 -9.80
CA MET A 499 5.34 -25.46 -9.57
C MET A 499 6.69 -25.90 -9.00
N LEU A 500 7.78 -25.27 -9.43
CA LEU A 500 9.10 -25.55 -8.88
C LEU A 500 9.26 -24.91 -7.50
N ASP A 501 9.99 -25.57 -6.60
CA ASP A 501 10.26 -25.07 -5.26
C ASP A 501 11.66 -24.46 -5.19
N PHE A 502 11.72 -23.14 -4.98
CA PHE A 502 12.97 -22.37 -4.92
C PHE A 502 13.85 -22.73 -3.72
N LYS A 503 13.40 -23.59 -2.79
CA LYS A 503 14.28 -24.17 -1.75
C LYS A 503 15.42 -24.98 -2.36
N HIS A 504 15.20 -25.61 -3.51
CA HIS A 504 16.21 -26.40 -4.23
C HIS A 504 17.18 -25.48 -4.97
N GLU A 505 18.47 -25.72 -4.80
CA GLU A 505 19.53 -24.95 -5.47
C GLU A 505 19.48 -25.15 -6.98
N GLU A 506 19.15 -26.36 -7.41
CA GLU A 506 19.06 -26.75 -8.81
C GLU A 506 17.98 -25.99 -9.58
N VAL A 507 16.86 -25.66 -8.93
CA VAL A 507 15.81 -24.80 -9.50
C VAL A 507 16.34 -23.39 -9.72
N ARG A 508 17.06 -22.84 -8.74
CA ARG A 508 17.65 -21.50 -8.81
C ARG A 508 18.76 -21.45 -9.87
N ASP A 509 19.60 -22.47 -9.94
CA ASP A 509 20.66 -22.58 -10.93
C ASP A 509 20.12 -22.67 -12.35
N PHE A 510 19.03 -23.43 -12.56
CA PHE A 510 18.36 -23.49 -13.85
C PHE A 510 17.85 -22.11 -14.28
N LYS A 511 17.14 -21.38 -13.40
CA LYS A 511 16.64 -20.03 -13.70
C LYS A 511 17.80 -19.05 -13.95
N LYS A 512 18.86 -19.09 -13.13
CA LYS A 512 20.07 -18.26 -13.30
C LYS A 512 20.78 -18.54 -14.63
N ALA A 513 20.83 -19.80 -15.07
CA ALA A 513 21.47 -20.17 -16.33
C ALA A 513 20.73 -19.60 -17.55
N ILE A 514 19.39 -19.65 -17.55
CA ILE A 514 18.56 -19.03 -18.60
C ILE A 514 18.77 -17.51 -18.65
N LEU A 515 18.73 -16.85 -17.49
CA LEU A 515 18.97 -15.41 -17.39
C LEU A 515 20.38 -15.02 -17.85
N ARG A 516 21.39 -15.84 -17.57
CA ARG A 516 22.77 -15.64 -18.04
C ARG A 516 22.84 -15.72 -19.57
N GLU A 517 22.22 -16.72 -20.20
CA GLU A 517 22.21 -16.81 -21.67
C GLU A 517 21.59 -15.57 -22.30
N ALA A 518 20.47 -15.09 -21.77
CA ALA A 518 19.84 -13.87 -22.25
C ALA A 518 20.74 -12.63 -22.07
N ALA A 519 21.36 -12.46 -20.89
CA ALA A 519 22.29 -11.36 -20.62
C ALA A 519 23.52 -11.37 -21.57
N GLU A 520 24.06 -12.56 -21.87
CA GLU A 520 25.19 -12.74 -22.76
C GLU A 520 24.86 -12.41 -24.23
N LEU A 521 23.58 -12.43 -24.62
CA LEU A 521 23.11 -12.01 -25.95
C LEU A 521 23.06 -10.49 -26.14
N GLY A 522 23.31 -9.71 -25.09
CA GLY A 522 23.51 -8.26 -25.19
C GLY A 522 22.34 -7.39 -24.72
N VAL A 523 21.29 -7.97 -24.12
CA VAL A 523 20.17 -7.20 -23.54
C VAL A 523 20.63 -6.18 -22.50
N ASP A 524 20.00 -5.02 -22.46
CA ASP A 524 20.34 -3.91 -21.53
C ASP A 524 19.98 -4.22 -20.08
N GLY A 525 19.06 -5.15 -19.87
CA GLY A 525 18.70 -5.63 -18.55
C GLY A 525 17.98 -6.97 -18.55
N ILE A 526 17.79 -7.48 -17.34
CA ILE A 526 16.94 -8.63 -17.05
C ILE A 526 15.71 -8.14 -16.30
N SER A 527 14.54 -8.68 -16.63
CA SER A 527 13.31 -8.54 -15.85
C SER A 527 12.92 -9.89 -15.23
N MET A 528 12.86 -9.96 -13.90
CA MET A 528 12.37 -11.13 -13.18
C MET A 528 10.91 -10.89 -12.76
N ASP A 529 9.99 -11.64 -13.37
CA ASP A 529 8.56 -11.51 -13.13
C ASP A 529 8.10 -12.48 -12.03
N PHE A 530 7.95 -11.96 -10.81
CA PHE A 530 7.47 -12.70 -9.64
C PHE A 530 5.95 -12.61 -9.44
N ALA A 531 5.24 -11.92 -10.32
CA ALA A 531 3.78 -11.79 -10.22
C ALA A 531 3.02 -12.83 -11.05
N VAL A 532 3.72 -13.61 -11.88
CA VAL A 532 3.12 -14.62 -12.74
C VAL A 532 3.27 -16.00 -12.08
N TYR A 533 2.12 -16.59 -11.72
CA TYR A 533 1.94 -17.86 -11.01
C TYR A 533 2.81 -18.06 -9.75
N PRO A 534 2.63 -17.24 -8.68
CA PRO A 534 3.00 -17.71 -7.34
C PRO A 534 2.24 -19.03 -7.01
N PRO A 535 2.75 -19.88 -6.11
CA PRO A 535 3.84 -19.66 -5.14
C PRO A 535 5.22 -20.10 -5.62
N PHE A 536 6.28 -19.65 -4.92
CA PHE A 536 7.69 -20.02 -5.17
C PHE A 536 8.25 -21.10 -4.23
N PHE A 537 7.55 -21.37 -3.14
CA PHE A 537 7.99 -22.27 -2.08
C PHE A 537 6.81 -23.05 -1.50
N GLU A 538 7.05 -24.26 -0.97
CA GLU A 538 6.10 -24.94 -0.08
C GLU A 538 5.85 -24.12 1.20
N LYS A 539 6.92 -23.52 1.74
CA LYS A 539 6.88 -22.59 2.87
C LYS A 539 7.66 -21.33 2.49
N PRO A 540 7.03 -20.16 2.44
CA PRO A 540 7.69 -18.90 2.06
C PRO A 540 9.00 -18.67 2.83
N ASP A 541 10.10 -18.41 2.12
CA ASP A 541 11.38 -18.02 2.73
C ASP A 541 12.05 -16.88 1.95
N SER A 542 11.86 -15.66 2.46
CA SER A 542 12.44 -14.46 1.87
C SER A 542 13.96 -14.43 1.89
N ARG A 543 14.62 -15.17 2.79
CA ARG A 543 16.09 -15.19 2.87
C ARG A 543 16.69 -15.95 1.70
N ILE A 544 16.06 -17.05 1.29
CA ILE A 544 16.47 -17.83 0.12
C ILE A 544 16.25 -17.01 -1.15
N MET A 545 15.05 -16.43 -1.31
CA MET A 545 14.78 -15.59 -2.49
C MET A 545 15.70 -14.37 -2.55
N THR A 546 15.95 -13.71 -1.42
CA THR A 546 16.89 -12.57 -1.38
C THR A 546 18.31 -12.98 -1.74
N ARG A 547 18.77 -14.15 -1.28
CA ARG A 547 20.07 -14.68 -1.71
C ARG A 547 20.11 -14.92 -3.21
N PHE A 548 19.04 -15.51 -3.77
CA PHE A 548 18.93 -15.71 -5.21
C PHE A 548 19.03 -14.39 -5.99
N VAL A 549 18.34 -13.33 -5.55
CA VAL A 549 18.44 -12.00 -6.18
C VAL A 549 19.87 -11.45 -6.11
N ARG A 550 20.61 -11.67 -5.01
CA ARG A 550 22.05 -11.33 -4.94
C ARG A 550 22.87 -12.13 -5.96
N ASP A 551 22.62 -13.44 -6.06
CA ASP A 551 23.32 -14.31 -7.01
C ASP A 551 23.07 -13.89 -8.48
N ILE A 552 21.88 -13.35 -8.78
CA ILE A 552 21.56 -12.75 -10.08
C ILE A 552 22.29 -11.42 -10.28
N ARG A 553 22.28 -10.52 -9.29
CA ARG A 553 23.02 -9.24 -9.37
C ARG A 553 24.51 -9.47 -9.64
N GLU A 554 25.13 -10.38 -8.91
CA GLU A 554 26.53 -10.77 -9.10
C GLU A 554 26.79 -11.30 -10.52
N MET A 555 25.90 -12.18 -11.02
CA MET A 555 25.99 -12.70 -12.39
C MET A 555 25.91 -11.59 -13.44
N LEU A 556 25.01 -10.63 -13.26
CA LEU A 556 24.84 -9.51 -14.18
C LEU A 556 26.03 -8.55 -14.13
N ASP A 557 26.68 -8.39 -12.97
CA ASP A 557 27.91 -7.62 -12.84
C ASP A 557 29.08 -8.30 -13.57
N GLU A 558 29.20 -9.63 -13.47
CA GLU A 558 30.19 -10.40 -14.24
C GLU A 558 29.98 -10.25 -15.75
N VAL A 559 28.76 -10.43 -16.23
CA VAL A 559 28.42 -10.29 -17.67
C VAL A 559 28.68 -8.85 -18.12
N GLY A 560 28.24 -7.87 -17.33
CA GLY A 560 28.44 -6.46 -17.60
C GLY A 560 29.92 -6.06 -17.67
N GLN A 561 30.76 -6.58 -16.77
CA GLN A 561 32.21 -6.35 -16.82
C GLN A 561 32.82 -6.90 -18.12
N ARG A 562 32.42 -8.09 -18.57
CA ARG A 562 32.90 -8.67 -19.84
C ARG A 562 32.47 -7.87 -21.06
N GLN A 563 31.28 -7.28 -21.00
CA GLN A 563 30.70 -6.49 -22.08
C GLN A 563 30.95 -4.97 -21.94
N ASN A 564 31.71 -4.56 -20.93
CA ASN A 564 32.02 -3.16 -20.61
C ASN A 564 30.77 -2.26 -20.51
N ARG A 565 29.72 -2.75 -19.86
CA ARG A 565 28.46 -2.02 -19.63
C ARG A 565 27.79 -2.49 -18.34
N ARG A 566 26.87 -1.71 -17.78
CA ARG A 566 26.02 -2.18 -16.68
C ARG A 566 24.82 -2.91 -17.27
N VAL A 567 24.56 -4.14 -16.83
CA VAL A 567 23.32 -4.86 -17.13
C VAL A 567 22.34 -4.59 -15.99
N ARG A 568 21.20 -3.98 -16.27
CA ARG A 568 20.22 -3.58 -15.24
C ARG A 568 19.37 -4.77 -14.79
N LEU A 569 18.84 -4.69 -13.57
CA LEU A 569 17.90 -5.66 -13.02
C LEU A 569 16.57 -5.00 -12.67
N MET A 570 15.52 -5.42 -13.35
CA MET A 570 14.12 -5.10 -13.06
C MET A 570 13.47 -6.29 -12.36
N VAL A 571 12.62 -6.01 -11.37
CA VAL A 571 11.79 -7.04 -10.73
C VAL A 571 10.34 -6.61 -10.72
N ARG A 572 9.45 -7.49 -11.16
CA ARG A 572 8.00 -7.28 -11.07
C ARG A 572 7.44 -8.06 -9.89
N VAL A 573 6.80 -7.36 -8.96
CA VAL A 573 6.35 -7.92 -7.68
C VAL A 573 4.90 -7.53 -7.39
N PRO A 574 4.10 -8.42 -6.78
CA PRO A 574 2.80 -8.04 -6.25
C PRO A 574 2.88 -6.85 -5.30
N PHE A 575 1.98 -5.87 -5.44
CA PHE A 575 1.91 -4.68 -4.58
C PHE A 575 1.50 -5.06 -3.14
N GLU A 576 0.68 -6.11 -3.02
CA GLU A 576 0.21 -6.73 -1.79
C GLU A 576 0.73 -8.16 -1.65
N HIS A 577 0.62 -8.75 -0.46
CA HIS A 577 0.90 -10.17 -0.18
C HIS A 577 2.30 -10.72 -0.55
N TYR A 578 3.24 -9.88 -0.99
CA TYR A 578 4.57 -10.29 -1.44
C TYR A 578 5.40 -11.04 -0.38
N GLN A 579 5.25 -10.72 0.91
CA GLN A 579 5.91 -11.44 2.00
C GLN A 579 5.37 -12.88 2.15
N GLY A 580 4.06 -13.05 1.95
CA GLY A 580 3.37 -14.34 2.06
C GLY A 580 3.75 -15.34 0.97
N ILE A 581 4.47 -14.89 -0.07
CA ILE A 581 5.03 -15.75 -1.13
C ILE A 581 6.57 -15.75 -1.12
N GLY A 582 7.19 -15.16 -0.10
CA GLY A 582 8.63 -15.24 0.14
C GLY A 582 9.46 -14.18 -0.59
N LEU A 583 8.89 -13.00 -0.89
CA LEU A 583 9.62 -11.89 -1.50
C LEU A 583 9.92 -10.80 -0.45
N ASP A 584 11.08 -10.16 -0.57
CA ASP A 584 11.49 -9.03 0.28
C ASP A 584 12.13 -7.93 -0.58
N TRP A 585 11.29 -7.33 -1.43
CA TRP A 585 11.71 -6.30 -2.36
C TRP A 585 12.30 -5.07 -1.66
N LYS A 586 11.88 -4.79 -0.42
CA LYS A 586 12.40 -3.67 0.39
C LYS A 586 13.87 -3.87 0.70
N THR A 587 14.27 -5.08 1.08
CA THR A 587 15.69 -5.41 1.27
C THR A 587 16.45 -5.31 -0.06
N TRP A 588 15.87 -5.80 -1.16
CA TRP A 588 16.52 -5.74 -2.48
C TRP A 588 16.78 -4.30 -2.93
N ALA A 589 15.82 -3.40 -2.67
CA ALA A 589 15.96 -1.98 -2.95
C ALA A 589 17.05 -1.34 -2.09
N LYS A 590 16.99 -1.52 -0.77
CA LYS A 590 17.96 -0.95 0.18
C LYS A 590 19.40 -1.40 -0.06
N GLU A 591 19.57 -2.67 -0.42
CA GLU A 591 20.88 -3.24 -0.77
C GLU A 591 21.31 -2.91 -2.22
N LYS A 592 20.47 -2.19 -2.98
CA LYS A 592 20.72 -1.81 -4.39
C LYS A 592 20.97 -3.02 -5.29
N LEU A 593 20.28 -4.12 -5.01
CA LEU A 593 20.33 -5.32 -5.84
C LEU A 593 19.55 -5.15 -7.14
N VAL A 594 18.52 -4.31 -7.10
CA VAL A 594 17.61 -4.03 -8.23
C VAL A 594 17.69 -2.57 -8.62
N ASP A 595 17.49 -2.31 -9.91
CA ASP A 595 17.49 -0.97 -10.51
C ASP A 595 16.07 -0.42 -10.68
N ILE A 596 15.12 -1.31 -10.98
CA ILE A 596 13.71 -0.97 -11.22
C ILE A 596 12.81 -1.98 -10.51
N ILE A 597 11.80 -1.47 -9.81
CA ILE A 597 10.72 -2.28 -9.23
C ILE A 597 9.42 -1.94 -9.94
N VAL A 598 8.74 -2.98 -10.38
CA VAL A 598 7.43 -2.90 -11.04
C VAL A 598 6.38 -3.47 -10.09
N PRO A 599 5.71 -2.64 -9.27
CA PRO A 599 4.55 -3.08 -8.52
C PRO A 599 3.42 -3.45 -9.49
N THR A 600 2.75 -4.56 -9.22
CA THR A 600 1.62 -5.08 -10.02
C THR A 600 0.60 -5.77 -9.12
N HIS A 601 -0.59 -6.08 -9.64
CA HIS A 601 -1.58 -6.92 -8.98
C HIS A 601 -1.03 -8.30 -8.58
N TYR A 602 -1.44 -8.81 -7.41
CA TYR A 602 -1.27 -10.22 -7.06
C TYR A 602 -2.22 -11.10 -7.88
N ALA A 603 -3.49 -10.71 -7.94
CA ALA A 603 -4.49 -11.28 -8.82
C ALA A 603 -4.95 -10.20 -9.83
N PRO A 604 -4.81 -10.41 -11.16
CA PRO A 604 -5.07 -9.37 -12.18
C PRO A 604 -6.43 -8.68 -12.13
N SER A 605 -7.43 -9.31 -11.51
CA SER A 605 -8.81 -8.81 -11.40
C SER A 605 -9.23 -8.45 -9.97
N ALA A 606 -8.28 -8.23 -9.05
CA ALA A 606 -8.59 -7.86 -7.66
C ALA A 606 -8.79 -6.35 -7.47
N ASN A 607 -8.04 -5.52 -8.19
CA ASN A 607 -8.07 -4.07 -8.04
C ASN A 607 -8.13 -3.38 -9.40
N PHE A 608 -8.77 -2.21 -9.44
CA PHE A 608 -8.67 -1.32 -10.59
C PHE A 608 -7.36 -0.56 -10.55
N HIS A 609 -6.90 -0.12 -9.39
CA HIS A 609 -5.64 0.60 -9.24
C HIS A 609 -4.81 -0.03 -8.12
N ILE A 610 -3.50 -0.10 -8.31
CA ILE A 610 -2.54 -0.58 -7.30
C ILE A 610 -1.91 0.60 -6.54
N PRO A 611 -2.11 0.74 -5.22
CA PRO A 611 -1.40 1.72 -4.42
C PRO A 611 0.12 1.51 -4.50
N VAL A 612 0.87 2.54 -4.90
CA VAL A 612 2.32 2.48 -5.07
C VAL A 612 3.10 3.42 -4.15
N GLU A 613 2.41 4.09 -3.23
CA GLU A 613 3.02 5.09 -2.35
C GLU A 613 4.15 4.49 -1.51
N GLU A 614 3.99 3.26 -1.01
CA GLU A 614 5.03 2.55 -0.27
C GLU A 614 6.27 2.30 -1.14
N PHE A 615 6.07 1.90 -2.40
CA PHE A 615 7.16 1.66 -3.34
C PHE A 615 7.92 2.95 -3.62
N VAL A 616 7.19 4.03 -3.92
CA VAL A 616 7.77 5.36 -4.16
C VAL A 616 8.54 5.86 -2.93
N GLN A 617 8.04 5.59 -1.73
CA GLN A 617 8.75 5.97 -0.51
C GLN A 617 10.09 5.26 -0.37
N VAL A 618 10.09 3.93 -0.51
CA VAL A 618 11.32 3.14 -0.42
C VAL A 618 12.29 3.49 -1.56
N ALA A 619 11.76 3.79 -2.74
CA ALA A 619 12.54 4.24 -3.89
C ALA A 619 13.27 5.56 -3.65
N LYS A 620 12.63 6.56 -3.03
CA LYS A 620 13.31 7.81 -2.65
C LYS A 620 14.50 7.57 -1.73
N GLU A 621 14.38 6.63 -0.79
CA GLU A 621 15.44 6.30 0.17
C GLU A 621 16.60 5.50 -0.47
N SER A 622 16.28 4.63 -1.42
CA SER A 622 17.22 3.67 -1.99
C SER A 622 17.83 4.10 -3.33
N GLY A 623 17.14 4.97 -4.08
CA GLY A 623 17.48 5.40 -5.44
C GLY A 623 17.02 4.45 -6.54
N VAL A 624 16.16 3.49 -6.22
CA VAL A 624 15.58 2.52 -7.19
C VAL A 624 14.39 3.18 -7.89
N LEU A 625 14.13 2.84 -9.16
CA LEU A 625 13.00 3.40 -9.91
C LEU A 625 11.71 2.59 -9.70
N VAL A 626 10.55 3.24 -9.70
CA VAL A 626 9.24 2.58 -9.51
C VAL A 626 8.37 2.74 -10.75
N TYR A 627 8.13 1.63 -11.44
CA TYR A 627 7.37 1.57 -12.70
C TYR A 627 6.11 0.72 -12.49
N PRO A 628 5.02 1.23 -11.91
CA PRO A 628 3.77 0.49 -11.78
C PRO A 628 3.32 -0.11 -13.10
N SER A 629 2.69 -1.27 -13.05
CA SER A 629 2.13 -1.90 -14.23
C SER A 629 0.64 -1.59 -14.41
N THR A 630 0.24 -1.21 -15.63
CA THR A 630 -1.15 -1.27 -16.07
C THR A 630 -1.39 -2.54 -16.90
N TRP A 631 -2.49 -3.23 -16.63
CA TRP A 631 -2.89 -4.46 -17.33
C TRP A 631 -3.87 -4.15 -18.48
N LEU A 632 -3.91 -5.00 -19.51
CA LEU A 632 -4.76 -4.80 -20.69
C LEU A 632 -6.26 -4.96 -20.37
N GLY A 633 -6.60 -6.08 -19.75
CA GLY A 633 -7.96 -6.43 -19.34
C GLY A 633 -8.29 -5.99 -17.93
N LEU A 634 -9.59 -6.01 -17.60
CA LEU A 634 -10.07 -5.99 -16.22
C LEU A 634 -10.11 -7.40 -15.62
N GLY A 635 -10.14 -8.42 -16.49
CA GLY A 635 -9.98 -9.82 -16.15
C GLY A 635 -11.21 -10.40 -15.49
N PHE A 636 -12.44 -9.98 -15.83
CA PHE A 636 -13.66 -10.57 -15.24
C PHE A 636 -13.89 -12.00 -15.69
N VAL A 637 -13.56 -12.27 -16.94
CA VAL A 637 -13.61 -13.57 -17.59
C VAL A 637 -12.25 -13.84 -18.22
N ASP A 638 -11.83 -15.11 -18.20
CA ASP A 638 -10.71 -15.58 -19.01
C ASP A 638 -11.19 -15.75 -20.46
N ASP A 639 -10.68 -14.90 -21.35
CA ASP A 639 -11.00 -14.90 -22.77
C ASP A 639 -9.94 -15.60 -23.65
N ASP A 640 -8.93 -16.25 -23.06
CA ASP A 640 -7.88 -16.96 -23.80
C ASP A 640 -8.47 -18.14 -24.58
N PRO A 641 -8.24 -18.29 -25.90
CA PRO A 641 -8.76 -19.41 -26.67
C PRO A 641 -8.31 -20.78 -26.15
N GLN A 642 -9.23 -21.75 -26.14
CA GLN A 642 -8.99 -23.15 -25.80
C GLN A 642 -8.91 -24.04 -27.06
N PRO A 643 -8.23 -25.20 -27.00
CA PRO A 643 -8.25 -26.16 -28.10
C PRO A 643 -9.69 -26.57 -28.47
N GLY A 644 -10.06 -26.35 -29.74
CA GLY A 644 -11.39 -26.65 -30.27
C GLY A 644 -12.33 -25.44 -30.37
N ASP A 645 -11.99 -24.30 -29.76
CA ASP A 645 -12.79 -23.06 -29.87
C ASP A 645 -12.91 -22.62 -31.34
N ASP A 646 -11.83 -22.72 -32.13
CA ASP A 646 -11.81 -22.39 -33.56
C ASP A 646 -12.79 -23.25 -34.39
N GLU A 647 -12.91 -24.55 -34.07
CA GLU A 647 -13.82 -25.47 -34.79
C GLU A 647 -15.28 -25.21 -34.46
N THR A 648 -15.56 -24.72 -33.24
CA THR A 648 -16.92 -24.43 -32.76
C THR A 648 -17.34 -22.99 -33.02
N GLY A 649 -16.40 -22.09 -33.31
CA GLY A 649 -16.62 -20.64 -33.41
C GLY A 649 -16.98 -19.98 -32.07
N GLN A 650 -16.73 -20.66 -30.94
CA GLN A 650 -17.03 -20.12 -29.62
C GLN A 650 -16.04 -19.02 -29.26
N LYS A 651 -16.56 -17.85 -28.90
CA LYS A 651 -15.77 -16.72 -28.43
C LYS A 651 -16.28 -16.24 -27.08
N ARG A 652 -15.38 -16.13 -26.13
CA ARG A 652 -15.63 -15.57 -24.80
C ARG A 652 -15.37 -14.07 -24.85
N TYR A 653 -16.10 -13.30 -24.06
CA TYR A 653 -15.97 -11.84 -24.00
C TYR A 653 -15.76 -11.41 -22.55
N ASP A 654 -14.73 -10.61 -22.31
CA ASP A 654 -14.55 -9.87 -21.06
C ASP A 654 -15.03 -8.42 -21.21
N LYS A 655 -15.33 -7.75 -20.10
CA LYS A 655 -15.59 -6.30 -20.10
C LYS A 655 -14.33 -5.57 -20.55
N PRO A 656 -14.36 -4.83 -21.67
CA PRO A 656 -13.18 -4.15 -22.16
C PRO A 656 -12.80 -3.00 -21.23
N LYS A 657 -11.49 -2.79 -21.09
CA LYS A 657 -10.93 -1.61 -20.45
C LYS A 657 -10.85 -0.48 -21.48
N THR A 658 -11.52 0.64 -21.19
CA THR A 658 -11.61 1.77 -22.14
C THR A 658 -10.37 2.66 -22.07
N PRO A 659 -10.05 3.46 -23.12
CA PRO A 659 -8.94 4.43 -23.07
C PRO A 659 -9.00 5.36 -21.85
N GLU A 660 -10.20 5.82 -21.49
CA GLU A 660 -10.45 6.68 -20.33
C GLU A 660 -10.10 5.99 -19.00
N MET A 661 -10.19 4.65 -18.93
CA MET A 661 -9.72 3.88 -17.78
C MET A 661 -8.19 3.82 -17.72
N PHE A 662 -7.51 3.74 -18.86
CA PHE A 662 -6.05 3.83 -18.91
C PHE A 662 -5.57 5.23 -18.52
N TYR A 663 -6.24 6.29 -18.98
CA TYR A 663 -5.96 7.66 -18.54
C TYR A 663 -6.18 7.84 -17.03
N ALA A 664 -7.26 7.30 -16.47
CA ALA A 664 -7.51 7.31 -15.04
C ALA A 664 -6.36 6.68 -14.24
N GLN A 665 -5.92 5.48 -14.61
CA GLN A 665 -4.80 4.81 -13.94
C GLN A 665 -3.47 5.52 -14.15
N ALA A 666 -3.19 5.99 -15.37
CA ALA A 666 -1.96 6.73 -15.66
C ALA A 666 -1.89 8.00 -14.80
N LEU A 667 -2.98 8.78 -14.67
CA LEU A 667 -2.99 9.97 -13.83
C LEU A 667 -2.74 9.64 -12.36
N LEU A 668 -3.33 8.55 -11.85
CA LEU A 668 -3.06 8.08 -10.49
C LEU A 668 -1.58 7.75 -10.29
N PHE A 669 -0.92 7.10 -11.24
CA PHE A 669 0.52 6.79 -11.16
C PHE A 669 1.41 8.03 -11.30
N HIS A 670 1.06 8.97 -12.18
CA HIS A 670 1.72 10.27 -12.29
C HIS A 670 1.69 11.00 -10.95
N ARG A 671 0.50 11.12 -10.33
CA ARG A 671 0.34 11.76 -9.02
C ARG A 671 1.03 10.99 -7.90
N SER A 672 1.01 9.66 -7.95
CA SER A 672 1.73 8.84 -6.98
C SER A 672 3.25 9.05 -7.02
N GLY A 673 3.79 9.80 -7.99
CA GLY A 673 5.21 10.12 -8.09
C GLY A 673 6.04 8.99 -8.69
N SER A 674 5.41 8.15 -9.52
CA SER A 674 6.08 7.06 -10.23
C SER A 674 7.18 7.58 -11.16
N ASP A 675 8.17 6.75 -11.44
CA ASP A 675 9.30 7.10 -12.31
C ASP A 675 9.15 6.62 -13.74
N GLY A 676 8.11 5.82 -14.01
CA GLY A 676 7.80 5.19 -15.30
C GLY A 676 6.47 4.45 -15.21
N LEU A 677 6.01 3.89 -16.32
CA LEU A 677 4.79 3.07 -16.38
C LEU A 677 5.05 1.85 -17.26
N GLN A 678 4.80 0.65 -16.72
CA GLN A 678 4.86 -0.58 -17.49
C GLN A 678 3.48 -0.89 -18.09
N LEU A 679 3.45 -1.13 -19.40
CA LEU A 679 2.30 -1.61 -20.14
C LEU A 679 2.37 -3.14 -20.23
N ALA A 680 1.68 -3.83 -19.31
CA ALA A 680 1.75 -5.28 -19.15
C ALA A 680 0.76 -6.01 -20.07
N PHE A 681 1.08 -6.10 -21.36
CA PHE A 681 0.19 -6.63 -22.39
C PHE A 681 0.63 -8.02 -22.89
N SER A 682 -0.30 -8.75 -23.49
CA SER A 682 -0.07 -10.09 -24.05
C SER A 682 0.12 -10.09 -25.55
N ALA A 683 -0.50 -9.17 -26.29
CA ALA A 683 -0.45 -9.11 -27.76
C ALA A 683 0.23 -7.82 -28.27
N ASP A 684 0.37 -7.71 -29.59
CA ASP A 684 0.82 -6.50 -30.29
C ASP A 684 -0.28 -5.43 -30.37
N GLU A 685 -0.67 -4.95 -29.19
CA GLU A 685 -1.72 -3.93 -29.08
C GLU A 685 -1.21 -2.54 -29.49
N TRP A 686 0.11 -2.34 -29.55
CA TRP A 686 0.69 -1.03 -29.79
C TRP A 686 0.35 -0.50 -31.18
N ASN A 687 0.47 -1.35 -32.21
CA ASN A 687 0.20 -0.97 -33.59
C ASN A 687 -1.27 -0.55 -33.82
N GLU A 688 -2.21 -1.11 -33.05
CA GLU A 688 -3.64 -0.75 -33.13
C GLU A 688 -4.05 0.36 -32.15
N ARG A 689 -3.22 0.63 -31.12
CA ARG A 689 -3.54 1.55 -30.01
C ARG A 689 -2.40 2.53 -29.73
N THR A 690 -1.96 3.27 -30.75
CA THR A 690 -0.86 4.25 -30.62
C THR A 690 -1.11 5.36 -29.60
N TRP A 691 -2.38 5.61 -29.21
CA TRP A 691 -2.75 6.52 -28.11
C TRP A 691 -2.20 6.06 -26.73
N LEU A 692 -1.79 4.80 -26.58
CA LEU A 692 -1.07 4.32 -25.39
C LEU A 692 0.20 5.15 -25.09
N ASN A 693 0.79 5.74 -26.14
CA ASN A 693 1.93 6.64 -26.01
C ASN A 693 1.62 7.89 -25.16
N GLU A 694 0.36 8.32 -25.14
CA GLU A 694 -0.09 9.50 -24.38
C GLU A 694 -0.08 9.27 -22.87
N LEU A 695 -0.12 8.01 -22.41
CA LEU A 695 -0.11 7.67 -20.98
C LEU A 695 1.17 8.17 -20.27
N ALA A 696 2.26 8.32 -21.02
CA ALA A 696 3.52 8.87 -20.56
C ALA A 696 3.46 10.36 -20.20
N ASP A 697 2.53 11.11 -20.81
CA ASP A 697 2.52 12.56 -20.82
C ASP A 697 1.35 13.10 -19.99
N PRO A 698 1.60 13.67 -18.80
CA PRO A 698 0.53 14.16 -17.96
C PRO A 698 -0.28 15.29 -18.61
N GLU A 699 0.24 16.05 -19.58
CA GLU A 699 -0.53 17.08 -20.27
C GLU A 699 -1.63 16.47 -21.16
N LYS A 700 -1.43 15.23 -21.63
CA LYS A 700 -2.43 14.47 -22.39
C LYS A 700 -3.46 13.81 -21.50
N VAL A 701 -3.08 13.50 -20.26
CA VAL A 701 -3.91 12.70 -19.36
C VAL A 701 -4.67 13.56 -18.36
N GLU A 702 -4.10 14.64 -17.82
CA GLU A 702 -4.63 15.35 -16.64
C GLU A 702 -6.08 15.83 -16.81
N TYR A 703 -6.44 16.34 -17.99
CA TYR A 703 -7.79 16.85 -18.29
C TYR A 703 -8.48 16.10 -19.44
N ALA A 704 -8.04 14.88 -19.73
CA ALA A 704 -8.80 13.97 -20.60
C ALA A 704 -10.02 13.40 -19.85
N ASP A 705 -11.00 12.90 -20.61
CA ASP A 705 -12.09 12.10 -20.06
C ASP A 705 -11.52 10.86 -19.34
N LYS A 706 -12.08 10.57 -18.16
CA LYS A 706 -11.59 9.49 -17.29
C LYS A 706 -12.71 8.66 -16.72
N HIS A 707 -12.49 7.35 -16.75
CA HIS A 707 -13.38 6.37 -16.14
C HIS A 707 -12.65 5.70 -14.97
N TYR A 708 -13.01 6.08 -13.75
CA TYR A 708 -12.53 5.41 -12.54
C TYR A 708 -13.45 4.25 -12.20
N MET A 709 -12.90 3.15 -11.71
CA MET A 709 -13.69 2.00 -11.30
C MET A 709 -13.39 1.68 -9.83
N VAL A 710 -14.44 1.39 -9.06
CA VAL A 710 -14.26 0.74 -7.75
C VAL A 710 -13.64 -0.63 -7.99
N ASP A 711 -12.70 -1.03 -7.14
CA ASP A 711 -12.00 -2.30 -7.28
C ASP A 711 -12.97 -3.46 -7.62
N PRO A 712 -12.65 -4.27 -8.65
CA PRO A 712 -13.54 -5.30 -9.15
C PRO A 712 -14.12 -6.16 -8.02
N ILE A 713 -15.45 -6.16 -7.95
CA ILE A 713 -16.22 -6.81 -6.88
C ILE A 713 -16.36 -8.30 -7.20
N LYS A 714 -15.26 -8.99 -7.49
CA LYS A 714 -15.32 -10.36 -8.02
C LYS A 714 -15.79 -11.42 -7.01
N MET A 715 -15.90 -11.10 -5.71
CA MET A 715 -16.13 -12.13 -4.68
C MET A 715 -17.09 -11.74 -3.54
N ASN A 716 -17.83 -10.64 -3.65
CA ASN A 716 -18.93 -10.33 -2.74
C ASN A 716 -19.77 -9.24 -3.40
N PRO A 717 -20.82 -9.56 -4.18
CA PRO A 717 -21.73 -8.54 -4.67
C PRO A 717 -22.02 -7.49 -3.64
N GLY A 718 -22.36 -6.29 -4.10
CA GLY A 718 -23.02 -5.29 -3.29
C GLY A 718 -24.31 -5.74 -2.58
N THR A 719 -24.61 -7.04 -2.44
CA THR A 719 -25.74 -7.64 -1.75
C THR A 719 -26.00 -6.94 -0.44
N PHE A 720 -27.10 -6.19 -0.43
CA PHE A 720 -27.52 -5.43 0.73
C PHE A 720 -28.21 -6.36 1.72
N GLN A 721 -27.56 -6.61 2.86
CA GLN A 721 -28.22 -7.28 3.98
C GLN A 721 -29.20 -6.30 4.62
N LEU A 722 -30.50 -6.61 4.54
CA LEU A 722 -31.53 -5.71 5.04
C LEU A 722 -31.91 -5.99 6.48
N SER A 723 -32.06 -4.92 7.24
CA SER A 723 -32.60 -4.91 8.59
C SER A 723 -33.88 -4.07 8.62
N LYS A 724 -34.86 -4.46 9.44
CA LYS A 724 -36.11 -3.71 9.57
C LYS A 724 -35.83 -2.38 10.28
N LYS A 725 -36.18 -1.25 9.64
CA LYS A 725 -36.11 0.11 10.18
C LYS A 725 -37.46 0.81 9.95
N GLY A 726 -38.27 0.87 11.02
CA GLY A 726 -39.64 1.39 10.93
C GLY A 726 -40.51 0.54 10.01
N ASP A 727 -41.12 1.18 9.02
CA ASP A 727 -42.01 0.55 8.03
C ASP A 727 -41.28 -0.01 6.79
N ARG A 728 -39.96 0.13 6.73
CA ARG A 728 -39.11 -0.36 5.62
C ARG A 728 -38.03 -1.30 6.13
N TYR A 729 -37.47 -2.08 5.22
CA TYR A 729 -36.21 -2.79 5.39
C TYR A 729 -35.11 -1.99 4.71
N SER A 730 -33.94 -1.89 5.32
CA SER A 730 -32.82 -1.12 4.77
C SER A 730 -31.48 -1.77 5.09
N GLY A 731 -30.57 -1.69 4.13
CA GLY A 731 -29.17 -2.04 4.23
C GLY A 731 -28.34 -0.96 3.53
N GLU A 732 -27.05 -0.92 3.83
CA GLU A 732 -26.13 0.00 3.18
C GLU A 732 -24.79 -0.67 2.91
N LYS A 733 -24.06 -0.13 1.92
CA LYS A 733 -22.69 -0.49 1.62
C LYS A 733 -21.89 0.76 1.29
N VAL A 734 -20.59 0.67 1.59
CA VAL A 734 -19.62 1.73 1.36
C VAL A 734 -18.55 1.18 0.43
N PHE A 735 -18.25 1.93 -0.63
CA PHE A 735 -17.28 1.57 -1.65
C PHE A 735 -16.19 2.66 -1.70
N PRO A 736 -14.92 2.30 -1.47
CA PRO A 736 -13.82 3.25 -1.66
C PRO A 736 -13.56 3.47 -3.15
N LEU A 737 -13.21 4.70 -3.52
CA LEU A 737 -12.78 5.02 -4.88
C LEU A 737 -11.60 6.01 -4.83
N ARG A 738 -10.52 5.70 -5.54
CA ARG A 738 -9.38 6.62 -5.72
C ARG A 738 -9.54 7.40 -7.02
N ILE A 739 -9.40 8.72 -6.98
CA ILE A 739 -9.41 9.58 -8.16
C ILE A 739 -8.13 10.42 -8.24
N GLY A 740 -7.64 10.62 -9.46
CA GLY A 740 -6.53 11.51 -9.76
C GLY A 740 -6.97 12.92 -10.14
N ASP A 741 -8.25 13.23 -10.26
CA ASP A 741 -8.67 14.55 -10.77
C ASP A 741 -8.79 15.60 -9.66
N ASN A 742 -8.20 16.77 -9.90
CA ASN A 742 -8.39 17.95 -9.07
C ASN A 742 -9.44 18.86 -9.73
N ILE A 743 -10.72 18.58 -9.45
CA ILE A 743 -11.87 19.28 -10.06
C ILE A 743 -11.84 20.79 -9.78
N PRO A 744 -11.56 21.28 -8.55
CA PRO A 744 -11.42 22.72 -8.31
C PRO A 744 -10.34 23.38 -9.16
N GLU A 745 -9.20 22.71 -9.36
CA GLU A 745 -8.11 23.25 -10.18
C GLU A 745 -8.45 23.24 -11.67
N ALA A 746 -9.08 22.18 -12.17
CA ALA A 746 -9.55 22.11 -13.55
C ALA A 746 -10.51 23.27 -13.89
N ARG A 747 -11.45 23.59 -12.99
CA ARG A 747 -12.36 24.73 -13.19
C ARG A 747 -11.61 26.08 -13.24
N LYS A 748 -10.57 26.26 -12.42
CA LYS A 748 -9.73 27.48 -12.48
C LYS A 748 -9.00 27.61 -13.81
N LYS A 749 -8.65 26.48 -14.43
CA LYS A 749 -8.05 26.43 -15.77
C LYS A 749 -9.06 26.55 -16.92
N GLY A 750 -10.35 26.72 -16.63
CA GLY A 750 -11.37 26.99 -17.65
C GLY A 750 -12.10 25.75 -18.15
N TYR A 751 -11.94 24.59 -17.53
CA TYR A 751 -12.70 23.39 -17.88
C TYR A 751 -14.09 23.38 -17.25
N GLU A 752 -15.08 22.90 -18.01
CA GLU A 752 -16.34 22.37 -17.52
C GLU A 752 -16.20 20.86 -17.31
N ILE A 753 -16.75 20.37 -16.20
CA ILE A 753 -16.64 18.98 -15.78
C ILE A 753 -18.04 18.45 -15.53
N THR A 754 -18.33 17.27 -16.08
CA THR A 754 -19.53 16.51 -15.70
C THR A 754 -19.13 15.20 -15.06
N SER A 755 -19.88 14.81 -14.03
CA SER A 755 -19.65 13.59 -13.27
C SER A 755 -20.87 12.67 -13.34
N HIS A 756 -20.64 11.41 -13.70
CA HIS A 756 -21.67 10.37 -13.68
C HIS A 756 -21.19 9.13 -12.95
N LEU A 757 -22.04 8.59 -12.07
CA LEU A 757 -21.84 7.27 -11.51
C LEU A 757 -22.59 6.23 -12.35
N VAL A 758 -21.88 5.21 -12.82
CA VAL A 758 -22.46 4.06 -13.50
C VAL A 758 -22.54 2.90 -12.52
N LEU A 759 -23.76 2.44 -12.27
CA LEU A 759 -24.08 1.31 -11.41
C LEU A 759 -24.60 0.16 -12.25
N TYR A 760 -24.13 -1.05 -11.96
CA TYR A 760 -24.56 -2.26 -12.65
C TYR A 760 -25.38 -3.12 -11.70
N THR A 761 -26.70 -3.04 -11.84
CA THR A 761 -27.68 -3.62 -10.91
C THR A 761 -28.94 -4.07 -11.64
N ARG A 762 -29.67 -5.04 -11.08
CA ARG A 762 -31.06 -5.29 -11.49
C ARG A 762 -31.95 -4.06 -11.32
N ASN A 763 -33.12 -4.09 -11.95
CA ASN A 763 -34.11 -3.03 -11.80
C ASN A 763 -34.65 -2.97 -10.37
N LEU A 764 -34.88 -1.74 -9.89
CA LEU A 764 -35.55 -1.49 -8.61
C LEU A 764 -37.06 -1.73 -8.76
N GLY A 765 -37.60 -2.54 -7.86
CA GLY A 765 -39.04 -2.78 -7.76
C GLY A 765 -39.83 -1.51 -7.36
N PRO A 766 -41.17 -1.48 -7.56
CA PRO A 766 -41.99 -0.30 -7.26
C PRO A 766 -41.99 0.15 -5.78
N ASP A 767 -41.57 -0.72 -4.86
CA ASP A 767 -41.46 -0.45 -3.43
C ASP A 767 -40.01 -0.22 -2.95
N GLU A 768 -39.06 -0.30 -3.87
CA GLU A 768 -37.63 -0.25 -3.64
C GLU A 768 -37.07 1.13 -3.97
N GLU A 769 -36.06 1.54 -3.21
CA GLU A 769 -35.40 2.83 -3.34
C GLU A 769 -33.91 2.67 -3.07
N MET A 770 -33.09 3.39 -3.85
CA MET A 770 -31.65 3.42 -3.69
C MET A 770 -31.19 4.87 -3.59
N GLU A 771 -30.41 5.17 -2.56
CA GLU A 771 -29.83 6.48 -2.30
C GLU A 771 -28.32 6.39 -2.43
N VAL A 772 -27.72 7.33 -3.16
CA VAL A 772 -26.26 7.42 -3.30
C VAL A 772 -25.76 8.67 -2.58
N TYR A 773 -24.70 8.48 -1.81
CA TYR A 773 -23.95 9.54 -1.15
C TYR A 773 -22.49 9.47 -1.57
N VAL A 774 -21.86 10.63 -1.79
CA VAL A 774 -20.42 10.73 -2.09
C VAL A 774 -19.77 11.65 -1.06
N ASN A 775 -18.80 11.11 -0.31
CA ASN A 775 -18.09 11.83 0.74
C ASN A 775 -19.04 12.51 1.76
N GLY A 776 -20.15 11.84 2.09
CA GLY A 776 -21.20 12.33 2.98
C GLY A 776 -22.23 13.27 2.33
N ASN A 777 -22.01 13.75 1.10
CA ASN A 777 -22.97 14.56 0.37
C ASN A 777 -24.04 13.68 -0.30
N GLY A 778 -25.30 14.12 -0.29
CA GLY A 778 -26.43 13.35 -0.82
C GLY A 778 -27.71 13.54 0.02
N PRO A 779 -28.74 12.71 -0.21
CA PRO A 779 -28.78 11.61 -1.19
C PRO A 779 -29.06 12.10 -2.62
N VAL A 780 -28.50 11.39 -3.60
CA VAL A 780 -29.10 11.29 -4.94
C VAL A 780 -30.01 10.07 -4.92
N VAL A 781 -31.32 10.31 -5.02
CA VAL A 781 -32.34 9.25 -4.94
C VAL A 781 -32.61 8.69 -6.34
N ILE A 782 -32.50 7.38 -6.47
CA ILE A 782 -32.73 6.65 -7.71
C ILE A 782 -34.14 6.05 -7.65
N PRO A 783 -35.10 6.58 -8.45
CA PRO A 783 -36.48 6.14 -8.38
C PRO A 783 -36.68 4.73 -8.95
N SER A 784 -37.71 4.04 -8.48
CA SER A 784 -38.20 2.80 -9.10
C SER A 784 -38.57 3.04 -10.58
N SER A 785 -38.38 2.03 -11.43
CA SER A 785 -38.37 2.10 -12.90
C SER A 785 -39.70 2.45 -13.61
N LYS A 786 -40.58 3.26 -13.01
CA LYS A 786 -41.87 3.63 -13.60
C LYS A 786 -41.82 4.78 -14.63
N GLY A 787 -40.64 5.31 -14.99
CA GLY A 787 -40.57 6.59 -15.71
C GLY A 787 -39.51 6.80 -16.80
N GLU A 788 -38.61 5.86 -17.09
CA GLU A 788 -37.58 6.05 -18.15
C GLU A 788 -37.69 5.01 -19.26
N GLY A 789 -37.43 5.48 -20.48
CA GLY A 789 -37.73 4.82 -21.75
C GLY A 789 -37.26 3.37 -21.86
N GLN A 790 -38.15 2.57 -22.44
CA GLN A 790 -38.01 1.16 -22.74
C GLN A 790 -36.97 0.93 -23.84
N GLU A 791 -35.70 0.68 -23.50
CA GLU A 791 -34.74 0.05 -24.41
C GLU A 791 -33.65 -0.65 -23.57
N ASN A 792 -34.02 -1.82 -23.01
CA ASN A 792 -33.17 -2.97 -22.63
C ASN A 792 -33.97 -3.87 -21.68
N HIS A 793 -34.97 -4.55 -22.25
CA HIS A 793 -35.92 -5.40 -21.53
C HIS A 793 -35.61 -6.90 -21.62
N GLU A 794 -34.44 -7.33 -22.08
CA GLU A 794 -34.16 -8.76 -22.26
C GLU A 794 -32.94 -9.26 -21.46
N ALA A 795 -33.22 -10.30 -20.65
CA ALA A 795 -32.37 -11.12 -19.81
C ALA A 795 -31.70 -10.45 -18.58
N LEU A 796 -32.40 -10.60 -17.45
CA LEU A 796 -31.90 -10.47 -16.08
C LEU A 796 -30.76 -11.47 -15.86
N ILE A 797 -29.52 -11.01 -15.98
CA ILE A 797 -28.38 -11.70 -15.38
C ILE A 797 -27.99 -10.90 -14.16
N ASP A 798 -28.03 -11.54 -13.00
CA ASP A 798 -27.37 -11.04 -11.81
C ASP A 798 -26.01 -11.73 -11.77
N PRO A 799 -24.94 -11.15 -12.32
CA PRO A 799 -23.60 -11.77 -12.38
C PRO A 799 -23.02 -12.06 -10.98
N SER A 800 -23.71 -11.67 -9.92
CA SER A 800 -23.37 -12.05 -8.56
C SER A 800 -24.03 -13.32 -8.03
N ILE A 801 -25.01 -13.84 -8.77
CA ILE A 801 -25.74 -15.08 -8.49
C ILE A 801 -25.53 -16.07 -9.65
N ASP A 802 -25.47 -15.57 -10.88
CA ASP A 802 -25.28 -16.34 -12.11
C ASP A 802 -23.79 -16.52 -12.41
N ASP A 803 -23.39 -17.78 -12.65
CA ASP A 803 -22.03 -18.11 -13.07
C ASP A 803 -21.74 -17.45 -14.42
N HIS A 804 -20.61 -16.74 -14.52
CA HIS A 804 -20.09 -16.13 -15.74
C HIS A 804 -20.04 -17.16 -16.90
N SER A 805 -19.83 -18.44 -16.60
CA SER A 805 -19.85 -19.53 -17.59
C SER A 805 -21.12 -19.60 -18.43
N SER A 806 -22.25 -19.07 -17.92
CA SER A 806 -23.55 -19.12 -18.60
C SER A 806 -23.75 -18.01 -19.63
N PHE A 807 -22.99 -16.92 -19.55
CA PHE A 807 -23.18 -15.72 -20.40
C PHE A 807 -21.91 -15.13 -20.99
N LEU A 808 -20.74 -15.69 -20.68
CA LEU A 808 -19.46 -15.20 -21.20
C LEU A 808 -19.32 -15.27 -22.72
N PHE A 809 -20.18 -16.00 -23.42
CA PHE A 809 -20.22 -16.09 -24.88
C PHE A 809 -21.09 -15.00 -25.53
N GLU A 810 -21.82 -14.23 -24.73
CA GLU A 810 -22.74 -13.21 -25.21
C GLU A 810 -22.00 -11.88 -25.30
N LYS A 811 -21.88 -11.35 -26.52
CA LYS A 811 -21.23 -10.05 -26.73
C LYS A 811 -21.93 -8.97 -25.90
N ASP A 812 -21.14 -8.12 -25.25
CA ASP A 812 -21.62 -6.99 -24.43
C ASP A 812 -22.45 -7.37 -23.19
N TRP A 813 -22.31 -8.59 -22.66
CA TRP A 813 -23.04 -9.04 -21.45
C TRP A 813 -22.87 -8.09 -20.26
N TRP A 814 -21.72 -7.42 -20.14
CA TRP A 814 -21.43 -6.44 -19.09
C TRP A 814 -22.28 -5.17 -19.17
N GLN A 815 -22.98 -4.88 -20.28
CA GLN A 815 -23.87 -3.70 -20.38
C GLN A 815 -25.22 -3.92 -19.67
N ARG A 816 -25.52 -5.15 -19.25
CA ARG A 816 -26.80 -5.49 -18.60
C ARG A 816 -26.92 -4.83 -17.23
N GLY A 817 -28.09 -4.25 -16.97
CA GLY A 817 -28.34 -3.56 -15.70
C GLY A 817 -27.56 -2.26 -15.51
N LYS A 818 -26.89 -1.75 -16.56
CA LYS A 818 -26.20 -0.45 -16.54
C LYS A 818 -27.19 0.67 -16.24
N ARG A 819 -26.89 1.46 -15.21
CA ARG A 819 -27.60 2.68 -14.83
C ARG A 819 -26.62 3.80 -14.67
N GLN A 820 -26.83 4.91 -15.37
CA GLN A 820 -25.97 6.08 -15.27
C GLN A 820 -26.71 7.19 -14.54
N ILE A 821 -26.06 7.77 -13.52
CA ILE A 821 -26.67 8.74 -12.61
C ILE A 821 -25.75 9.95 -12.54
N ALA A 822 -26.29 11.14 -12.79
CA ALA A 822 -25.54 12.37 -12.60
C ALA A 822 -25.24 12.58 -11.11
N ILE A 823 -23.97 12.82 -10.78
CA ILE A 823 -23.50 13.16 -9.44
C ILE A 823 -22.87 14.54 -9.53
N ASN A 824 -23.18 15.41 -8.57
CA ASN A 824 -22.56 16.72 -8.49
C ASN A 824 -21.03 16.56 -8.38
N GLU A 825 -20.32 17.11 -9.35
CA GLU A 825 -18.87 17.02 -9.48
C GLU A 825 -18.12 17.62 -8.28
N ASP A 826 -18.71 18.58 -7.57
CA ASP A 826 -18.13 19.19 -6.36
C ASP A 826 -18.10 18.25 -5.14
N TRP A 827 -18.73 17.08 -5.23
CA TRP A 827 -18.70 16.09 -4.15
C TRP A 827 -17.44 15.23 -4.18
N TRP A 828 -16.78 15.15 -5.32
CA TRP A 828 -15.54 14.38 -5.49
C TRP A 828 -14.33 15.18 -5.03
N ARG A 829 -13.37 14.49 -4.45
CA ARG A 829 -12.15 15.04 -3.90
C ARG A 829 -10.97 14.33 -4.51
N LEU A 830 -9.88 15.04 -4.76
CA LEU A 830 -8.62 14.44 -5.15
C LEU A 830 -8.25 13.31 -4.15
N GLU A 831 -7.71 12.20 -4.66
CA GLU A 831 -7.34 11.00 -3.89
C GLU A 831 -8.54 10.15 -3.45
N ASN A 832 -8.70 9.91 -2.15
CA ASN A 832 -9.62 8.93 -1.59
C ASN A 832 -11.04 9.50 -1.51
N ASN A 833 -11.99 8.76 -2.04
CA ASN A 833 -13.41 9.07 -2.01
C ASN A 833 -14.19 7.89 -1.44
N GLU A 834 -15.35 8.21 -0.86
CA GLU A 834 -16.29 7.24 -0.34
C GLU A 834 -17.61 7.34 -1.10
N ILE A 835 -18.07 6.22 -1.66
CA ILE A 835 -19.41 6.08 -2.25
C ILE A 835 -20.24 5.23 -1.29
N ARG A 836 -21.20 5.85 -0.61
CA ARG A 836 -22.13 5.14 0.28
C ARG A 836 -23.47 4.98 -0.42
N ILE A 837 -23.90 3.73 -0.57
CA ILE A 837 -25.19 3.39 -1.17
C ILE A 837 -26.09 2.84 -0.08
N VAL A 838 -27.29 3.40 0.04
CA VAL A 838 -28.35 2.92 0.94
C VAL A 838 -29.45 2.34 0.08
N TYR A 839 -29.80 1.08 0.34
CA TYR A 839 -30.91 0.42 -0.31
C TYR A 839 -32.04 0.20 0.70
N SER A 840 -33.27 0.46 0.30
CA SER A 840 -34.45 0.20 1.12
C SER A 840 -35.63 -0.36 0.34
N ALA A 841 -36.45 -1.17 1.00
CA ALA A 841 -37.64 -1.81 0.42
C ALA A 841 -38.76 -1.96 1.46
N LYS A 842 -40.00 -2.25 1.04
CA LYS A 842 -41.10 -2.53 2.00
C LYS A 842 -41.09 -3.96 2.53
N SER A 843 -40.43 -4.89 1.83
CA SER A 843 -40.17 -6.26 2.29
C SER A 843 -38.68 -6.51 2.51
N ASP A 844 -38.33 -7.64 3.13
CA ASP A 844 -36.95 -7.99 3.49
C ASP A 844 -36.09 -8.48 2.32
N LYS A 845 -36.71 -8.73 1.15
CA LYS A 845 -36.09 -9.09 -0.14
C LYS A 845 -35.09 -10.25 -0.05
N ARG A 846 -35.27 -11.18 0.91
CA ARG A 846 -34.34 -12.32 1.09
C ARG A 846 -34.25 -13.21 -0.14
N ASP A 847 -35.38 -13.42 -0.82
CA ASP A 847 -35.46 -14.29 -2.00
C ASP A 847 -35.04 -13.60 -3.30
N ASN A 848 -34.81 -12.28 -3.28
CA ASN A 848 -34.36 -11.49 -4.43
C ASN A 848 -33.59 -10.24 -3.98
N PRO A 849 -32.38 -10.40 -3.42
CA PRO A 849 -31.61 -9.28 -2.93
C PRO A 849 -31.23 -8.32 -4.05
N LEU A 850 -30.91 -7.06 -3.70
CA LEU A 850 -30.27 -6.14 -4.65
C LEU A 850 -28.76 -6.38 -4.58
N SER A 851 -28.13 -6.60 -5.72
CA SER A 851 -26.69 -6.67 -5.89
C SER A 851 -26.20 -5.50 -6.76
N ILE A 852 -24.96 -5.08 -6.53
CA ILE A 852 -24.24 -4.18 -7.42
C ILE A 852 -22.98 -4.92 -7.83
N THR A 853 -22.78 -5.04 -9.15
CA THR A 853 -21.70 -5.87 -9.71
C THR A 853 -20.40 -5.10 -9.85
N TRP A 854 -20.48 -3.84 -10.30
CA TRP A 854 -19.38 -2.89 -10.21
C TRP A 854 -19.92 -1.47 -10.32
N ILE A 855 -19.03 -0.53 -9.99
CA ILE A 855 -19.32 0.90 -9.91
C ILE A 855 -18.22 1.62 -10.67
N GLU A 856 -18.62 2.52 -11.57
CA GLU A 856 -17.71 3.39 -12.31
C GLU A 856 -18.07 4.85 -12.09
N LEU A 857 -17.06 5.71 -12.02
CA LEU A 857 -17.21 7.16 -12.10
C LEU A 857 -16.67 7.62 -13.45
N LEU A 858 -17.53 8.25 -14.24
CA LEU A 858 -17.16 8.93 -15.47
C LEU A 858 -16.98 10.42 -15.16
N LEU A 859 -15.77 10.95 -15.39
CA LEU A 859 -15.47 12.37 -15.36
C LEU A 859 -15.18 12.82 -16.79
N ASN A 860 -16.06 13.64 -17.35
CA ASN A 860 -15.88 14.19 -18.70
C ASN A 860 -15.51 15.66 -18.64
N TYR A 861 -14.62 16.08 -19.53
CA TYR A 861 -14.05 17.41 -19.62
C TYR A 861 -14.45 18.08 -20.93
N SER A 862 -14.82 19.35 -20.85
CA SER A 862 -14.98 20.23 -22.01
C SER A 862 -14.35 21.58 -21.72
N GLU A 863 -13.72 22.20 -22.71
CA GLU A 863 -13.26 23.58 -22.57
C GLU A 863 -14.47 24.52 -22.53
N LYS A 864 -14.46 25.53 -21.67
CA LYS A 864 -15.45 26.61 -21.76
C LYS A 864 -15.28 27.29 -23.10
N GLU A 865 -16.33 27.25 -23.93
CA GLU A 865 -16.42 28.16 -25.07
C GLU A 865 -16.28 29.59 -24.54
N GLU A 866 -15.19 30.27 -24.91
CA GLU A 866 -15.16 31.72 -24.76
C GLU A 866 -16.35 32.25 -25.55
N LEU A 867 -17.36 32.77 -24.85
CA LEU A 867 -18.42 33.56 -25.44
C LEU A 867 -17.75 34.75 -26.13
N VAL A 868 -17.42 34.60 -27.41
CA VAL A 868 -17.04 35.68 -28.30
C VAL A 868 -18.28 36.57 -28.45
N ASN A 869 -18.39 37.55 -27.57
CA ASN A 869 -19.34 38.66 -27.69
C ASN A 869 -18.83 39.70 -28.69
#